data_AF-A0A1G5SCL2-F1
#
_entry.id   AF-A0A1G5SCL2-F1
#
_cell.length_a   1.000
_cell.length_b   1.000
_cell.length_c   1.000
_cell.angle_alpha   90.00
_cell.angle_beta   90.00
_cell.angle_gamma   90.00
#
_symmetry.space_group_name_H-M   'P 1'
#
loop_
_entity.id
_entity.type
_entity.pdbx_description
1 polymer ?
#
loop_
_entity_poly.entity_id
_entity_poly.type
_entity_poly.pdbx_seq_one_letter_code
_entity_poly.pdbx_strand_id
1 'polypeptide(L)'
;MSTKNVQLAKLTILVTDHSTAQSTPIRNAWVTVTPVGNRSAEQARQKSKTKGNIEEYSDEYFCEEKIYRQETDGNALAAFEVPPGDYEIRGEAFGICSETESITVTSDSCLTRTLVVPLMFGVQWGALTEDCQGKEFNECIQADSGTTWVFSVFHNSTLRPEKRKLRWTATGGNFYESDTTRDMVHLNTHGYVGEAIVSVTMSEIGSASVTRTTPIFSRQPPITNIGGNLNVSLTRTETSFTEDTAFWTGIRNSTDALSFNNYLRFMDWIFCGGEPPNPANGFEEGRFLKKQEEYNRLRSKRFLPFTDSDTYRVVKAATEAFVMVNCGVQQEPLPFDPNANRPNRDDAYLDRRDLPIPNAGLSAAYGQYLESVNGDKTLPYLAVIRRKLPDIPIKTTLFENATPRIFGEQGEILDNCFGLLQEKLTNPCLLELIWSYWHEEGMLVQSMNAISRRFQNIRSSAQDPLANLEMDPLRPLNNLLWNYIQDEPHRLTISRRNYEYDHHYGLRLEGKAVQDFRPVDTRSKFLEAFHHLLRLCTVFYKQDDDTTVKADAFPVLNALKEVHLILSQGAHNQFGDLPSTSRIEMLMQQWLLARPEFRELLPTRIMVAYPEPWMDRVDAMKKLRGWTDTSVLHFRNLGMFGEQLLLSIRWGHWSDEFEPVKALNWARFFRPQVQGYIHAYRAATGVDLSADPTVNARVDFTLPSVLLQKRLASQQRPS
;
A
#
# COMPACT_ATOMS: atom_id res chain seq x y z
N MET A 1 -105.73 -29.83 11.13
CA MET A 1 -105.38 -28.74 12.09
C MET A 1 -104.94 -29.41 13.37
N SER A 2 -103.69 -29.40 13.83
CA SER A 2 -102.64 -28.38 13.77
C SER A 2 -101.27 -29.05 13.56
N THR A 3 -100.55 -28.69 12.51
CA THR A 3 -99.14 -29.05 12.32
C THR A 3 -98.33 -28.33 13.41
N LYS A 4 -97.88 -29.05 14.44
CA LYS A 4 -96.90 -28.53 15.39
C LYS A 4 -95.60 -28.27 14.63
N ASN A 5 -95.36 -27.02 14.25
CA ASN A 5 -94.04 -26.56 13.82
C ASN A 5 -93.06 -26.80 14.98
N VAL A 6 -92.26 -27.85 14.89
CA VAL A 6 -91.11 -28.03 15.78
C VAL A 6 -90.08 -26.99 15.35
N GLN A 7 -89.82 -26.02 16.23
CA GLN A 7 -88.87 -24.95 16.01
C GLN A 7 -87.46 -25.55 16.07
N LEU A 8 -86.78 -25.66 14.92
CA LEU A 8 -85.43 -26.20 14.82
C LEU A 8 -84.41 -25.15 15.28
N ALA A 9 -83.35 -25.60 15.95
CA ALA A 9 -82.23 -24.76 16.36
C ALA A 9 -81.09 -24.86 15.35
N LYS A 10 -80.33 -23.77 15.18
CA LYS A 10 -79.23 -23.70 14.21
C LYS A 10 -77.89 -23.92 14.92
N LEU A 11 -77.19 -24.97 14.56
CA LEU A 11 -75.88 -25.32 15.07
C LEU A 11 -74.83 -25.13 13.99
N THR A 12 -73.85 -24.26 14.22
CA THR A 12 -72.73 -24.02 13.29
C THR A 12 -71.43 -24.53 13.90
N ILE A 13 -70.71 -25.38 13.19
CA ILE A 13 -69.46 -26.00 13.67
C ILE A 13 -68.31 -25.56 12.76
N LEU A 14 -67.33 -24.88 13.33
CA LEU A 14 -66.05 -24.56 12.70
C LEU A 14 -65.06 -25.69 12.99
N VAL A 15 -64.35 -26.18 11.97
CA VAL A 15 -63.30 -27.20 12.17
C VAL A 15 -61.91 -26.57 11.96
N THR A 16 -61.01 -26.73 12.93
CA THR A 16 -59.64 -26.22 12.89
C THR A 16 -58.60 -27.29 13.17
N ASP A 17 -57.34 -27.02 12.82
CA ASP A 17 -56.21 -27.96 12.94
C ASP A 17 -55.50 -27.95 14.32
N HIS A 18 -55.72 -26.91 15.11
CA HIS A 18 -55.13 -26.71 16.45
C HIS A 18 -56.03 -25.80 17.32
N SER A 19 -55.80 -25.78 18.64
CA SER A 19 -56.58 -25.03 19.63
C SER A 19 -56.06 -23.62 19.95
N THR A 20 -54.98 -23.17 19.30
CA THR A 20 -54.32 -21.88 19.60
C THR A 20 -54.80 -20.75 18.70
N ALA A 21 -54.39 -19.51 19.01
CA ALA A 21 -54.68 -18.31 18.20
C ALA A 21 -54.16 -18.37 16.75
N GLN A 22 -53.29 -19.32 16.43
CA GLN A 22 -52.78 -19.61 15.08
C GLN A 22 -53.52 -20.78 14.39
N SER A 23 -54.73 -21.11 14.84
CA SER A 23 -55.53 -22.19 14.28
C SER A 23 -55.88 -21.94 12.82
N THR A 24 -55.71 -22.96 11.99
CA THR A 24 -55.98 -22.93 10.55
C THR A 24 -57.31 -23.64 10.27
N PRO A 25 -58.28 -22.99 9.62
CA PRO A 25 -59.57 -23.59 9.30
C PRO A 25 -59.44 -24.73 8.28
N ILE A 26 -60.16 -25.84 8.50
CA ILE A 26 -60.18 -27.01 7.64
C ILE A 26 -61.48 -27.04 6.83
N ARG A 27 -61.35 -26.93 5.51
CA ARG A 27 -62.47 -27.00 4.55
C ARG A 27 -62.76 -28.44 4.18
N ASN A 28 -64.02 -28.74 3.84
CA ASN A 28 -64.53 -30.08 3.51
C ASN A 28 -64.21 -31.15 4.58
N ALA A 29 -64.09 -30.74 5.85
CA ALA A 29 -63.99 -31.67 6.97
C ALA A 29 -65.38 -32.26 7.25
N TRP A 30 -65.45 -33.55 7.57
CA TRP A 30 -66.72 -34.17 7.93
C TRP A 30 -67.06 -33.84 9.37
N VAL A 31 -68.27 -33.32 9.60
CA VAL A 31 -68.81 -33.11 10.94
C VAL A 31 -70.02 -34.03 11.11
N THR A 32 -70.01 -34.80 12.18
CA THR A 32 -71.09 -35.71 12.56
C THR A 32 -71.70 -35.23 13.87
N VAL A 33 -73.03 -35.13 13.90
CA VAL A 33 -73.82 -34.75 15.07
C VAL A 33 -74.78 -35.91 15.37
N THR A 34 -74.59 -36.53 16.53
CA THR A 34 -75.33 -37.73 16.94
C THR A 34 -76.14 -37.43 18.21
N PRO A 35 -77.46 -37.68 18.25
CA PRO A 35 -78.24 -37.46 19.48
C PRO A 35 -77.80 -38.43 20.59
N VAL A 36 -77.69 -37.94 21.81
CA VAL A 36 -77.32 -38.74 22.99
C VAL A 36 -78.57 -39.47 23.50
N GLY A 37 -78.93 -40.55 22.81
CA GLY A 37 -79.94 -41.51 23.26
C GLY A 37 -79.32 -42.57 24.18
N ASN A 38 -80.05 -42.99 25.22
CA ASN A 38 -79.64 -43.97 26.23
C ASN A 38 -78.69 -45.07 25.70
N ARG A 39 -77.51 -45.19 26.31
CA ARG A 39 -76.57 -46.30 26.12
C ARG A 39 -77.25 -47.66 26.34
N SER A 40 -77.69 -48.31 25.28
CA SER A 40 -77.88 -49.76 25.21
C SER A 40 -78.01 -50.26 23.77
N ALA A 41 -76.93 -50.17 22.99
CA ALA A 41 -76.75 -50.95 21.77
C ALA A 41 -75.27 -51.27 21.44
N GLU A 42 -74.37 -51.14 22.41
CA GLU A 42 -72.98 -51.57 22.28
C GLU A 42 -72.88 -53.08 22.62
N GLN A 43 -73.63 -53.93 21.91
CA GLN A 43 -73.48 -55.40 21.97
C GLN A 43 -74.02 -56.17 20.75
N ALA A 44 -74.33 -55.51 19.64
CA ALA A 44 -74.82 -56.18 18.42
C ALA A 44 -74.07 -55.77 17.13
N ARG A 45 -72.74 -55.65 17.20
CA ARG A 45 -71.88 -55.62 15.99
C ARG A 45 -70.52 -56.27 16.19
N GLN A 46 -70.54 -57.45 16.81
CA GLN A 46 -69.42 -58.39 16.81
C GLN A 46 -69.94 -59.79 16.50
N LYS A 47 -70.63 -59.94 15.36
CA LYS A 47 -70.89 -61.23 14.68
C LYS A 47 -71.53 -60.99 13.30
N SER A 48 -70.70 -60.75 12.30
CA SER A 48 -71.00 -61.15 10.91
C SER A 48 -69.71 -61.33 10.12
N LYS A 49 -69.05 -62.46 10.38
CA LYS A 49 -68.37 -63.18 9.31
C LYS A 49 -69.17 -64.46 9.05
N THR A 50 -69.55 -64.63 7.79
CA THR A 50 -69.85 -65.90 7.09
C THR A 50 -71.29 -66.45 7.10
N LYS A 51 -71.89 -66.46 5.88
CA LYS A 51 -72.80 -67.43 5.23
C LYS A 51 -74.13 -67.86 5.88
N GLY A 52 -75.21 -67.71 5.09
CA GLY A 52 -76.16 -68.81 4.79
C GLY A 52 -77.66 -68.61 5.10
N ASN A 53 -78.45 -68.44 4.03
CA ASN A 53 -79.86 -68.84 3.78
C ASN A 53 -81.06 -68.40 4.67
N ILE A 54 -81.96 -67.63 4.00
CA ILE A 54 -83.43 -67.73 3.83
C ILE A 54 -84.31 -68.19 5.02
N GLU A 55 -85.19 -67.32 5.52
CA GLU A 55 -86.67 -67.38 5.40
C GLU A 55 -87.35 -66.11 6.00
N GLU A 56 -88.46 -65.71 5.38
CA GLU A 56 -89.33 -64.56 5.65
C GLU A 56 -90.25 -64.76 6.87
N TYR A 57 -90.51 -63.71 7.67
CA TYR A 57 -91.85 -63.09 7.86
C TYR A 57 -91.81 -61.89 8.85
N SER A 58 -92.50 -60.81 8.44
CA SER A 58 -93.16 -59.65 9.12
C SER A 58 -93.04 -59.44 10.66
N ASP A 59 -93.08 -58.26 11.28
CA ASP A 59 -93.62 -56.93 10.95
C ASP A 59 -92.97 -55.85 11.87
N GLU A 60 -92.91 -54.63 11.34
CA GLU A 60 -92.99 -53.30 11.98
C GLU A 60 -92.40 -53.05 13.39
N TYR A 61 -91.37 -52.17 13.48
CA TYR A 61 -91.44 -50.84 14.11
C TYR A 61 -90.09 -50.12 13.88
N PHE A 62 -90.10 -49.13 12.99
CA PHE A 62 -88.97 -48.25 12.69
C PHE A 62 -88.76 -47.23 13.83
N CYS A 63 -87.54 -47.16 14.36
CA CYS A 63 -86.97 -45.96 14.97
C CYS A 63 -85.57 -45.77 14.40
N GLU A 64 -85.47 -45.11 13.23
CA GLU A 64 -84.17 -44.66 12.69
C GLU A 64 -83.64 -43.51 13.56
N GLU A 65 -82.55 -43.75 14.30
CA GLU A 65 -81.75 -42.67 14.87
C GLU A 65 -81.14 -41.86 13.72
N LYS A 66 -81.64 -40.63 13.51
CA LYS A 66 -81.07 -39.72 12.51
C LYS A 66 -79.69 -39.24 12.96
N ILE A 67 -78.66 -39.75 12.31
CA ILE A 67 -77.29 -39.21 12.38
C ILE A 67 -77.21 -38.06 11.36
N TYR A 68 -76.87 -36.86 11.82
CA TYR A 68 -76.65 -35.72 10.92
C TYR A 68 -75.17 -35.66 10.55
N ARG A 69 -74.86 -35.65 9.25
CA ARG A 69 -73.49 -35.59 8.76
C ARG A 69 -73.39 -34.61 7.60
N GLN A 70 -72.43 -33.67 7.69
CA GLN A 70 -72.21 -32.65 6.66
C GLN A 70 -70.73 -32.29 6.57
N GLU A 71 -70.29 -31.89 5.38
CA GLU A 71 -68.95 -31.34 5.17
C GLU A 71 -68.90 -29.84 5.49
N THR A 72 -67.76 -29.36 5.97
CA THR A 72 -67.53 -27.92 6.14
C THR A 72 -67.42 -27.21 4.79
N ASP A 73 -67.98 -26.01 4.70
CA ASP A 73 -68.00 -25.19 3.50
C ASP A 73 -66.65 -24.47 3.21
N GLY A 74 -66.65 -23.55 2.24
CA GLY A 74 -65.46 -22.75 1.89
C GLY A 74 -64.95 -21.85 3.03
N ASN A 75 -65.73 -21.63 4.08
CA ASN A 75 -65.35 -20.92 5.29
C ASN A 75 -65.02 -21.87 6.46
N ALA A 76 -64.91 -23.18 6.18
CA ALA A 76 -64.71 -24.25 7.15
C ALA A 76 -65.86 -24.41 8.18
N LEU A 77 -67.09 -24.03 7.80
CA LEU A 77 -68.27 -24.12 8.65
C LEU A 77 -69.22 -25.22 8.16
N ALA A 78 -69.73 -26.04 9.09
CA ALA A 78 -70.84 -26.97 8.85
C ALA A 78 -72.06 -26.49 9.66
N ALA A 79 -73.19 -26.26 8.99
CA ALA A 79 -74.39 -25.69 9.60
C ALA A 79 -75.55 -26.70 9.59
N PHE A 80 -75.97 -27.12 10.77
CA PHE A 80 -77.04 -28.10 10.99
C PHE A 80 -78.29 -27.43 11.56
N GLU A 81 -79.46 -27.90 11.13
CA GLU A 81 -80.74 -27.59 11.76
C GLU A 81 -81.23 -28.82 12.52
N VAL A 82 -81.15 -28.78 13.85
CA VAL A 82 -81.44 -29.93 14.72
C VAL A 82 -82.53 -29.59 15.74
N PRO A 83 -83.39 -30.56 16.13
CA PRO A 83 -84.36 -30.33 17.19
C PRO A 83 -83.67 -30.17 18.56
N PRO A 84 -84.30 -29.50 19.54
CA PRO A 84 -83.74 -29.37 20.89
C PRO A 84 -83.45 -30.74 21.53
N GLY A 85 -82.27 -30.90 22.11
CA GLY A 85 -81.78 -32.16 22.70
C GLY A 85 -80.27 -32.15 22.98
N ASP A 86 -79.78 -33.22 23.60
CA ASP A 86 -78.35 -33.43 23.83
C ASP A 86 -77.73 -34.18 22.65
N TYR A 87 -76.58 -33.69 22.16
CA TYR A 87 -75.86 -34.24 21.01
C TYR A 87 -74.39 -34.44 21.33
N GLU A 88 -73.77 -35.44 20.72
CA GLU A 88 -72.33 -35.58 20.60
C GLU A 88 -71.90 -35.14 19.21
N ILE A 89 -70.90 -34.24 19.15
CA ILE A 89 -70.33 -33.72 17.91
C ILE A 89 -68.90 -34.22 17.73
N ARG A 90 -68.57 -34.57 16.48
CA ARG A 90 -67.24 -35.08 16.12
C ARG A 90 -66.85 -34.63 14.71
N GLY A 91 -65.62 -34.15 14.58
CA GLY A 91 -65.01 -33.76 13.32
C GLY A 91 -64.04 -34.82 12.82
N GLU A 92 -63.99 -35.05 11.52
CA GLU A 92 -63.06 -35.97 10.86
C GLU A 92 -62.45 -35.29 9.62
N ALA A 93 -61.11 -35.24 9.57
CA ALA A 93 -60.35 -34.75 8.42
C ALA A 93 -58.97 -35.42 8.38
N PHE A 94 -58.45 -35.70 7.18
CA PHE A 94 -57.13 -36.34 6.99
C PHE A 94 -56.98 -37.69 7.71
N GLY A 95 -58.10 -38.43 7.87
CA GLY A 95 -58.16 -39.67 8.64
C GLY A 95 -57.94 -39.51 10.15
N ILE A 96 -57.96 -38.27 10.67
CA ILE A 96 -57.87 -37.93 12.09
C ILE A 96 -59.24 -37.46 12.55
N CYS A 97 -59.70 -37.99 13.69
CA CYS A 97 -60.92 -37.53 14.34
C CYS A 97 -60.59 -36.55 15.46
N SER A 98 -61.45 -35.54 15.65
CA SER A 98 -61.46 -34.73 16.86
C SER A 98 -61.87 -35.57 18.08
N GLU A 99 -61.61 -35.02 19.27
CA GLU A 99 -62.29 -35.47 20.48
C GLU A 99 -63.80 -35.25 20.34
N THR A 100 -64.59 -36.14 20.93
CA THR A 100 -66.05 -36.03 20.94
C THR A 100 -66.46 -35.00 21.99
N GLU A 101 -67.24 -34.00 21.59
CA GLU A 101 -67.76 -32.98 22.51
C GLU A 101 -69.28 -33.13 22.67
N SER A 102 -69.78 -33.08 23.90
CA SER A 102 -71.23 -33.11 24.17
C SER A 102 -71.79 -31.69 24.21
N ILE A 103 -72.90 -31.46 23.51
CA ILE A 103 -73.59 -30.17 23.43
C ILE A 103 -75.10 -30.32 23.65
N THR A 104 -75.65 -29.46 24.50
CA THR A 104 -77.10 -29.34 24.70
C THR A 104 -77.64 -28.21 23.84
N VAL A 105 -78.63 -28.50 22.99
CA VAL A 105 -79.29 -27.56 22.10
C VAL A 105 -80.71 -27.27 22.61
N THR A 106 -81.05 -26.00 22.84
CA THR A 106 -82.37 -25.56 23.31
C THR A 106 -83.20 -24.92 22.18
N SER A 107 -84.52 -24.88 22.31
CA SER A 107 -85.41 -24.19 21.35
C SER A 107 -85.02 -22.71 21.23
N ASP A 108 -84.83 -22.23 19.99
CA ASP A 108 -84.34 -20.88 19.61
C ASP A 108 -82.85 -20.57 19.84
N SER A 109 -82.00 -21.58 20.05
CA SER A 109 -80.55 -21.37 20.14
C SER A 109 -79.86 -21.32 18.76
N CYS A 110 -79.00 -20.31 18.56
CA CYS A 110 -78.02 -20.25 17.48
C CYS A 110 -76.63 -20.47 18.08
N LEU A 111 -76.15 -21.72 18.07
CA LEU A 111 -74.91 -22.13 18.72
C LEU A 111 -73.79 -22.25 17.70
N THR A 112 -72.64 -21.66 18.03
CA THR A 112 -71.39 -21.85 17.28
C THR A 112 -70.39 -22.61 18.13
N ARG A 113 -69.82 -23.69 17.59
CA ARG A 113 -68.76 -24.49 18.23
C ARG A 113 -67.56 -24.66 17.33
N THR A 114 -66.40 -24.86 17.94
CA THR A 114 -65.15 -25.10 17.22
C THR A 114 -64.63 -26.47 17.60
N LEU A 115 -64.50 -27.37 16.62
CA LEU A 115 -63.88 -28.68 16.79
C LEU A 115 -62.43 -28.65 16.32
N VAL A 116 -61.55 -29.20 17.13
CA VAL A 116 -60.12 -29.28 16.83
C VAL A 116 -59.78 -30.68 16.35
N VAL A 117 -59.34 -30.80 15.10
CA VAL A 117 -58.71 -32.02 14.58
C VAL A 117 -57.20 -31.85 14.75
N PRO A 118 -56.50 -32.66 15.57
CA PRO A 118 -55.11 -32.42 15.97
C PRO A 118 -54.08 -32.74 14.86
N LEU A 119 -54.14 -31.95 13.78
CA LEU A 119 -53.32 -32.09 12.57
C LEU A 119 -51.98 -31.35 12.71
N MET A 120 -51.93 -30.28 13.51
CA MET A 120 -50.74 -29.46 13.77
C MET A 120 -50.05 -28.95 12.49
N PHE A 121 -50.80 -28.44 11.52
CA PHE A 121 -50.26 -28.09 10.20
C PHE A 121 -49.56 -26.72 10.24
N GLY A 122 -48.28 -26.70 9.92
CA GLY A 122 -47.46 -25.50 9.96
C GLY A 122 -46.39 -25.42 8.89
N VAL A 123 -45.77 -24.24 8.82
CA VAL A 123 -44.69 -23.93 7.87
C VAL A 123 -43.53 -23.32 8.65
N GLN A 124 -42.32 -23.80 8.36
CA GLN A 124 -41.06 -23.19 8.77
C GLN A 124 -40.39 -22.58 7.54
N TRP A 125 -39.74 -21.42 7.70
CA TRP A 125 -39.09 -20.74 6.59
C TRP A 125 -37.86 -19.94 7.02
N GLY A 126 -36.99 -19.61 6.06
CA GLY A 126 -35.80 -18.79 6.28
C GLY A 126 -35.16 -18.28 4.99
N ALA A 127 -34.34 -17.24 5.09
CA ALA A 127 -33.62 -16.62 3.97
C ALA A 127 -32.15 -17.05 3.94
N LEU A 128 -31.62 -17.39 2.75
CA LEU A 128 -30.21 -17.71 2.53
C LEU A 128 -29.42 -16.43 2.20
N THR A 129 -29.03 -15.65 3.21
CA THR A 129 -28.15 -14.48 3.07
C THR A 129 -26.98 -14.57 4.05
N GLU A 130 -25.84 -13.94 3.72
CA GLU A 130 -24.67 -13.83 4.63
C GLU A 130 -25.02 -13.17 5.99
N ASP A 131 -26.08 -12.35 6.04
CA ASP A 131 -26.51 -11.62 7.24
C ASP A 131 -27.51 -12.34 8.15
N CYS A 132 -27.95 -13.55 7.80
CA CYS A 132 -28.82 -14.37 8.68
C CYS A 132 -27.97 -15.38 9.45
N GLN A 133 -27.20 -14.91 10.43
CA GLN A 133 -26.37 -15.78 11.26
C GLN A 133 -27.20 -16.57 12.28
N GLY A 134 -27.60 -17.80 11.91
CA GLY A 134 -28.11 -18.78 12.86
C GLY A 134 -28.30 -20.15 12.22
N LYS A 135 -27.76 -21.21 12.84
CA LYS A 135 -27.93 -22.63 12.46
C LYS A 135 -29.33 -23.19 12.84
N GLU A 136 -30.31 -22.32 12.97
CA GLU A 136 -31.70 -22.66 13.26
C GLU A 136 -32.54 -22.07 12.12
N PHE A 137 -33.67 -22.70 11.75
CA PHE A 137 -34.65 -22.10 10.85
C PHE A 137 -35.21 -20.84 11.53
N ASN A 138 -34.43 -19.77 11.51
CA ASN A 138 -34.82 -18.49 12.07
C ASN A 138 -35.82 -17.87 11.09
N GLU A 139 -37.01 -17.59 11.60
CA GLU A 139 -38.12 -16.93 10.90
C GLU A 139 -37.69 -15.53 10.44
N CYS A 140 -36.85 -15.46 9.41
CA CYS A 140 -36.53 -14.22 8.75
C CYS A 140 -37.80 -13.77 8.03
N ILE A 141 -38.17 -12.51 8.17
CA ILE A 141 -39.38 -11.95 7.54
C ILE A 141 -38.98 -10.98 6.42
N GLN A 142 -37.69 -10.61 6.31
CA GLN A 142 -37.24 -9.61 5.34
C GLN A 142 -35.81 -9.84 4.82
N ALA A 143 -35.63 -9.81 3.49
CA ALA A 143 -34.33 -9.94 2.82
C ALA A 143 -34.27 -9.10 1.53
N ASP A 144 -33.10 -8.97 0.92
CA ASP A 144 -32.93 -8.19 -0.33
C ASP A 144 -33.46 -8.95 -1.56
N SER A 145 -33.95 -8.20 -2.56
CA SER A 145 -34.39 -8.75 -3.85
C SER A 145 -33.28 -9.56 -4.52
N GLY A 146 -33.59 -10.81 -4.85
CA GLY A 146 -32.62 -11.78 -5.39
C GLY A 146 -32.17 -12.83 -4.36
N THR A 147 -32.59 -12.70 -3.10
CA THR A 147 -32.37 -13.71 -2.06
C THR A 147 -33.19 -14.97 -2.33
N THR A 148 -32.61 -16.13 -2.04
CA THR A 148 -33.33 -17.42 -2.06
C THR A 148 -33.92 -17.72 -0.68
N TRP A 149 -35.22 -17.98 -0.66
CA TRP A 149 -35.98 -18.35 0.52
C TRP A 149 -36.27 -19.85 0.52
N VAL A 150 -36.21 -20.48 1.70
CA VAL A 150 -36.54 -21.90 1.89
C VAL A 150 -37.79 -22.00 2.73
N PHE A 151 -38.76 -22.82 2.30
CA PHE A 151 -39.99 -23.10 3.04
C PHE A 151 -40.16 -24.62 3.21
N SER A 152 -40.58 -25.06 4.40
CA SER A 152 -40.83 -26.47 4.73
C SER A 152 -42.11 -26.63 5.54
N VAL A 153 -42.94 -27.62 5.19
CA VAL A 153 -44.14 -27.98 5.96
C VAL A 153 -43.79 -28.87 7.16
N PHE A 154 -44.50 -28.70 8.26
CA PHE A 154 -44.57 -29.67 9.37
C PHE A 154 -46.04 -29.97 9.73
N HIS A 155 -46.30 -31.19 10.21
CA HIS A 155 -47.62 -31.67 10.61
C HIS A 155 -47.46 -32.87 11.57
N ASN A 156 -48.58 -33.38 12.11
CA ASN A 156 -48.58 -34.57 12.97
C ASN A 156 -48.02 -35.83 12.26
N SER A 157 -47.15 -36.58 12.93
CA SER A 157 -46.37 -37.71 12.38
C SER A 157 -47.21 -38.93 11.98
N THR A 158 -48.50 -38.96 12.35
CA THR A 158 -49.44 -40.04 12.00
C THR A 158 -49.95 -39.97 10.56
N LEU A 159 -49.80 -38.84 9.87
CA LEU A 159 -50.17 -38.69 8.45
C LEU A 159 -49.10 -39.31 7.54
N ARG A 160 -49.49 -40.28 6.73
CA ARG A 160 -48.62 -40.85 5.68
C ARG A 160 -48.58 -39.93 4.44
N PRO A 161 -47.41 -39.73 3.80
CA PRO A 161 -47.28 -38.87 2.61
C PRO A 161 -48.22 -39.25 1.45
N GLU A 162 -48.48 -40.54 1.27
CA GLU A 162 -49.32 -41.08 0.19
C GLU A 162 -50.81 -40.67 0.27
N LYS A 163 -51.25 -40.17 1.43
CA LYS A 163 -52.65 -39.76 1.67
C LYS A 163 -52.88 -38.25 1.56
N ARG A 164 -51.84 -37.47 1.26
CA ARG A 164 -51.92 -36.02 1.13
C ARG A 164 -51.31 -35.52 -0.18
N LYS A 165 -51.76 -34.36 -0.63
CA LYS A 165 -51.12 -33.58 -1.70
C LYS A 165 -50.89 -32.17 -1.21
N LEU A 166 -49.64 -31.70 -1.31
CA LEU A 166 -49.29 -30.32 -1.06
C LEU A 166 -49.32 -29.51 -2.36
N ARG A 167 -49.60 -28.22 -2.23
CA ARG A 167 -49.47 -27.27 -3.33
C ARG A 167 -48.98 -25.94 -2.79
N TRP A 168 -47.77 -25.55 -3.20
CA TRP A 168 -47.21 -24.23 -2.91
C TRP A 168 -47.59 -23.20 -3.97
N THR A 169 -47.88 -21.98 -3.54
CA THR A 169 -48.16 -20.82 -4.38
C THR A 169 -47.54 -19.58 -3.76
N ALA A 170 -47.14 -18.61 -4.57
CA ALA A 170 -46.58 -17.34 -4.11
C ALA A 170 -47.14 -16.17 -4.93
N THR A 171 -47.41 -15.03 -4.30
CA THR A 171 -47.85 -13.80 -4.98
C THR A 171 -46.69 -12.99 -5.58
N GLY A 172 -45.45 -13.31 -5.20
CA GLY A 172 -44.23 -12.67 -5.68
C GLY A 172 -43.05 -13.63 -5.64
N GLY A 173 -42.13 -13.49 -6.61
CA GLY A 173 -41.02 -14.42 -6.83
C GLY A 173 -41.42 -15.68 -7.61
N ASN A 174 -40.42 -16.51 -7.94
CA ASN A 174 -40.60 -17.75 -8.68
C ASN A 174 -40.00 -18.93 -7.89
N PHE A 175 -40.71 -20.04 -7.81
CA PHE A 175 -40.17 -21.28 -7.24
C PHE A 175 -39.12 -21.86 -8.18
N TYR A 176 -38.02 -22.38 -7.61
CA TYR A 176 -37.00 -23.09 -8.39
C TYR A 176 -37.49 -24.46 -8.85
N GLU A 177 -38.31 -25.12 -8.03
CA GLU A 177 -38.87 -26.42 -8.35
C GLU A 177 -40.06 -26.29 -9.32
N SER A 178 -40.04 -27.09 -10.38
CA SER A 178 -41.22 -27.30 -11.24
C SER A 178 -42.33 -28.09 -10.54
N ASP A 179 -41.96 -28.87 -9.51
CA ASP A 179 -42.87 -29.65 -8.68
C ASP A 179 -43.09 -28.97 -7.32
N THR A 180 -44.18 -28.22 -7.22
CA THR A 180 -44.62 -27.52 -6.02
C THR A 180 -45.42 -28.42 -5.06
N THR A 181 -45.30 -29.75 -5.18
CA THR A 181 -46.01 -30.70 -4.30
C THR A 181 -45.13 -31.30 -3.20
N ARG A 182 -43.89 -30.82 -3.11
CA ARG A 182 -42.90 -31.25 -2.13
C ARG A 182 -43.17 -30.68 -0.74
N ASP A 183 -42.68 -31.37 0.28
CA ASP A 183 -42.71 -30.88 1.66
C ASP A 183 -41.82 -29.63 1.86
N MET A 184 -40.82 -29.43 0.98
CA MET A 184 -39.90 -28.28 0.99
C MET A 184 -39.77 -27.66 -0.41
N VAL A 185 -39.76 -26.33 -0.50
CA VAL A 185 -39.62 -25.56 -1.75
C VAL A 185 -38.69 -24.36 -1.57
N HIS A 186 -38.05 -23.93 -2.66
CA HIS A 186 -37.17 -22.77 -2.70
C HIS A 186 -37.78 -21.67 -3.58
N LEU A 187 -37.89 -20.45 -3.05
CA LEU A 187 -38.45 -19.29 -3.75
C LEU A 187 -37.35 -18.26 -4.02
N ASN A 188 -37.22 -17.83 -5.27
CA ASN A 188 -36.35 -16.71 -5.67
C ASN A 188 -37.16 -15.42 -5.80
N THR A 189 -36.75 -14.36 -5.11
CA THR A 189 -37.38 -13.02 -5.21
C THR A 189 -36.69 -12.08 -6.21
N HIS A 190 -35.85 -12.59 -7.11
CA HIS A 190 -35.16 -11.77 -8.11
C HIS A 190 -36.15 -10.95 -8.95
N GLY A 191 -35.93 -9.63 -8.99
CA GLY A 191 -36.80 -8.71 -9.72
C GLY A 191 -38.12 -8.38 -9.01
N TYR A 192 -38.34 -8.90 -7.80
CA TYR A 192 -39.52 -8.61 -6.99
C TYR A 192 -39.15 -7.79 -5.74
N VAL A 193 -39.82 -6.65 -5.56
CA VAL A 193 -39.66 -5.76 -4.40
C VAL A 193 -41.04 -5.53 -3.79
N GLY A 194 -41.15 -5.71 -2.48
CA GLY A 194 -42.42 -5.63 -1.74
C GLY A 194 -42.76 -6.92 -0.98
N GLU A 195 -43.99 -7.00 -0.49
CA GLU A 195 -44.52 -8.12 0.29
C GLU A 195 -44.96 -9.28 -0.62
N ALA A 196 -44.33 -10.44 -0.50
CA ALA A 196 -44.77 -11.68 -1.14
C ALA A 196 -45.45 -12.60 -0.13
N ILE A 197 -46.63 -13.10 -0.47
CA ILE A 197 -47.40 -14.04 0.34
C ILE A 197 -47.16 -15.44 -0.22
N VAL A 198 -46.56 -16.31 0.58
CA VAL A 198 -46.34 -17.72 0.26
C VAL A 198 -47.41 -18.55 0.93
N SER A 199 -48.14 -19.34 0.15
CA SER A 199 -49.26 -20.14 0.64
C SER A 199 -49.04 -21.61 0.31
N VAL A 200 -49.27 -22.49 1.28
CA VAL A 200 -49.28 -23.93 1.09
C VAL A 200 -50.65 -24.50 1.41
N THR A 201 -51.21 -25.24 0.46
CA THR A 201 -52.46 -25.98 0.65
C THR A 201 -52.16 -27.46 0.77
N MET A 202 -52.58 -28.08 1.86
CA MET A 202 -52.60 -29.53 2.02
C MET A 202 -54.02 -30.03 1.75
N SER A 203 -54.14 -31.00 0.84
CA SER A 203 -55.40 -31.64 0.48
C SER A 203 -55.32 -33.14 0.69
N GLU A 204 -56.36 -33.71 1.29
CA GLU A 204 -56.60 -35.15 1.28
C GLU A 204 -57.23 -35.52 -0.08
N ILE A 205 -56.93 -36.72 -0.59
CA ILE A 205 -57.39 -37.14 -1.92
C ILE A 205 -58.93 -37.26 -1.92
N GLY A 206 -59.61 -36.21 -2.38
CA GLY A 206 -61.06 -36.16 -2.57
C GLY A 206 -61.89 -35.66 -1.38
N SER A 207 -61.28 -35.07 -0.35
CA SER A 207 -62.00 -34.62 0.86
C SER A 207 -61.48 -33.27 1.39
N ALA A 208 -60.86 -33.25 2.57
CA ALA A 208 -60.53 -32.07 3.35
C ALA A 208 -59.32 -31.30 2.81
N SER A 209 -59.33 -29.98 2.97
CA SER A 209 -58.17 -29.13 2.66
C SER A 209 -57.92 -28.07 3.71
N VAL A 210 -56.64 -27.80 3.95
CA VAL A 210 -56.16 -26.76 4.88
C VAL A 210 -55.11 -25.92 4.17
N THR A 211 -55.17 -24.61 4.31
CA THR A 211 -54.22 -23.68 3.65
C THR A 211 -53.60 -22.76 4.67
N ARG A 212 -52.27 -22.66 4.67
CA ARG A 212 -51.51 -21.76 5.53
C ARG A 212 -50.74 -20.76 4.68
N THR A 213 -50.73 -19.50 5.12
CA THR A 213 -50.11 -18.38 4.40
C THR A 213 -49.05 -17.71 5.27
N THR A 214 -47.91 -17.41 4.68
CA THR A 214 -46.76 -16.77 5.33
C THR A 214 -46.31 -15.57 4.51
N PRO A 215 -46.31 -14.34 5.07
CA PRO A 215 -45.78 -13.15 4.40
C PRO A 215 -44.25 -13.07 4.55
N ILE A 216 -43.57 -12.70 3.46
CA ILE A 216 -42.15 -12.33 3.44
C ILE A 216 -41.97 -11.00 2.71
N PHE A 217 -40.91 -10.25 3.01
CA PHE A 217 -40.68 -8.92 2.44
C PHE A 217 -39.34 -8.85 1.69
N SER A 218 -39.39 -8.45 0.42
CA SER A 218 -38.21 -8.26 -0.43
C SER A 218 -37.85 -6.77 -0.54
N ARG A 219 -36.70 -6.37 0.01
CA ARG A 219 -36.19 -4.99 -0.06
C ARG A 219 -35.50 -4.72 -1.40
N GLN A 220 -35.54 -3.47 -1.84
CA GLN A 220 -34.68 -3.04 -2.94
C GLN A 220 -33.23 -2.98 -2.43
N PRO A 221 -32.26 -3.63 -3.11
CA PRO A 221 -30.86 -3.52 -2.72
C PRO A 221 -30.42 -2.05 -2.80
N PRO A 222 -29.50 -1.60 -1.93
CA PRO A 222 -29.02 -0.23 -1.96
C PRO A 222 -28.39 0.08 -3.33
N ILE A 223 -29.00 1.02 -4.07
CA ILE A 223 -28.42 1.52 -5.32
C ILE A 223 -27.23 2.41 -4.95
N THR A 224 -26.03 1.92 -5.18
CA THR A 224 -24.83 2.78 -5.21
C THR A 224 -24.83 3.56 -6.52
N ASN A 225 -25.48 4.72 -6.52
CA ASN A 225 -25.30 5.69 -7.60
C ASN A 225 -23.85 6.20 -7.54
N ILE A 226 -23.01 5.78 -8.50
CA ILE A 226 -21.74 6.45 -8.76
C ILE A 226 -22.07 7.78 -9.47
N GLY A 227 -22.50 8.76 -8.69
CA GLY A 227 -22.64 10.15 -9.10
C GLY A 227 -21.27 10.82 -9.15
N GLY A 228 -20.46 10.43 -10.12
CA GLY A 228 -19.24 11.14 -10.50
C GLY A 228 -19.52 11.89 -11.80
N ASN A 229 -19.07 13.15 -11.87
CA ASN A 229 -18.81 13.75 -13.17
C ASN A 229 -17.80 12.82 -13.85
N LEU A 230 -18.19 12.03 -14.88
CA LEU A 230 -17.27 11.20 -15.64
C LEU A 230 -16.36 12.15 -16.41
N ASN A 231 -15.34 12.64 -15.71
CA ASN A 231 -14.29 13.43 -16.30
C ASN A 231 -13.43 12.45 -17.09
N VAL A 232 -13.82 12.20 -18.34
CA VAL A 232 -13.02 11.43 -19.29
C VAL A 232 -11.86 12.33 -19.69
N SER A 233 -10.85 12.40 -18.84
CA SER A 233 -9.56 12.99 -19.16
C SER A 233 -8.65 11.90 -19.68
N LEU A 234 -7.94 12.19 -20.77
CA LEU A 234 -6.83 11.34 -21.17
C LEU A 234 -5.78 11.36 -20.04
N THR A 235 -5.45 10.18 -19.52
CA THR A 235 -4.40 10.00 -18.52
C THR A 235 -3.15 9.45 -19.19
N ARG A 236 -1.99 9.64 -18.55
CA ARG A 236 -0.76 9.00 -19.03
C ARG A 236 -0.88 7.48 -18.99
N THR A 237 -0.06 6.82 -19.79
CA THR A 237 -0.01 5.35 -19.81
C THR A 237 0.32 4.81 -18.41
N GLU A 238 -0.50 3.89 -17.90
CA GLU A 238 -0.25 3.22 -16.63
C GLU A 238 1.01 2.32 -16.70
N THR A 239 1.65 2.13 -15.56
CA THR A 239 2.85 1.29 -15.42
C THR A 239 2.70 0.35 -14.22
N SER A 240 3.42 -0.77 -14.24
CA SER A 240 3.44 -1.72 -13.13
C SER A 240 4.52 -1.36 -12.11
N PHE A 241 4.31 -1.78 -10.86
CA PHE A 241 5.27 -1.58 -9.80
C PHE A 241 6.57 -2.35 -10.11
N THR A 242 7.71 -1.76 -9.76
CA THR A 242 9.03 -2.39 -9.82
C THR A 242 9.75 -2.12 -8.51
N GLU A 243 10.32 -3.13 -7.88
CA GLU A 243 10.95 -3.03 -6.55
C GLU A 243 12.09 -2.00 -6.51
N ASP A 244 12.72 -1.73 -7.65
CA ASP A 244 13.73 -0.68 -7.84
C ASP A 244 13.27 0.72 -7.39
N THR A 245 11.96 1.03 -7.43
CA THR A 245 11.46 2.34 -6.98
C THR A 245 11.75 2.58 -5.51
N ALA A 246 11.80 1.51 -4.69
CA ALA A 246 12.19 1.60 -3.30
C ALA A 246 13.69 1.93 -3.16
N PHE A 247 14.54 1.30 -3.98
CA PHE A 247 15.96 1.61 -4.03
C PHE A 247 16.24 3.07 -4.44
N TRP A 248 15.57 3.56 -5.49
CA TRP A 248 15.73 4.96 -5.94
C TRP A 248 15.21 5.97 -4.91
N THR A 249 14.15 5.63 -4.19
CA THR A 249 13.66 6.44 -3.06
C THR A 249 14.70 6.48 -1.94
N GLY A 250 15.34 5.34 -1.65
CA GLY A 250 16.43 5.27 -0.68
C GLY A 250 17.62 6.15 -1.08
N ILE A 251 18.06 6.08 -2.35
CA ILE A 251 19.10 6.99 -2.88
C ILE A 251 18.70 8.44 -2.68
N ARG A 252 17.48 8.83 -3.11
CA ARG A 252 17.01 10.22 -3.02
C ARG A 252 17.01 10.71 -1.57
N ASN A 253 16.50 9.91 -0.65
CA ASN A 253 16.38 10.27 0.77
C ASN A 253 17.76 10.29 1.45
N SER A 254 18.69 9.38 1.12
CA SER A 254 20.07 9.43 1.62
C SER A 254 20.86 10.61 1.06
N THR A 255 20.71 10.95 -0.22
CA THR A 255 21.32 12.17 -0.76
C THR A 255 20.73 13.44 -0.13
N ASP A 256 19.42 13.47 0.15
CA ASP A 256 18.79 14.57 0.90
C ASP A 256 19.32 14.63 2.35
N ALA A 257 19.51 13.47 3.00
CA ALA A 257 20.11 13.36 4.33
C ALA A 257 21.55 13.93 4.36
N LEU A 258 22.32 13.71 3.30
CA LEU A 258 23.67 14.27 3.09
C LEU A 258 23.68 15.74 2.64
N SER A 259 22.53 16.40 2.52
CA SER A 259 22.48 17.82 2.12
C SER A 259 23.20 18.72 3.12
N PHE A 260 23.73 19.84 2.61
CA PHE A 260 24.46 20.80 3.45
C PHE A 260 23.59 21.35 4.59
N ASN A 261 22.28 21.55 4.38
CA ASN A 261 21.39 22.05 5.42
C ASN A 261 21.21 21.04 6.57
N ASN A 262 21.22 19.73 6.28
CA ASN A 262 21.23 18.70 7.31
C ASN A 262 22.57 18.63 8.03
N TYR A 263 23.67 18.75 7.28
CA TYR A 263 25.00 18.84 7.85
C TYR A 263 25.16 20.06 8.77
N LEU A 264 24.69 21.24 8.35
CA LEU A 264 24.72 22.45 9.16
C LEU A 264 23.92 22.27 10.46
N ARG A 265 22.69 21.73 10.38
CA ARG A 265 21.88 21.41 11.57
C ARG A 265 22.60 20.44 12.51
N PHE A 266 23.24 19.40 11.97
CA PHE A 266 24.02 18.45 12.75
C PHE A 266 25.23 19.12 13.44
N MET A 267 25.95 19.98 12.73
CA MET A 267 27.08 20.72 13.29
C MET A 267 26.62 21.73 14.36
N ASP A 268 25.53 22.45 14.14
CA ASP A 268 24.94 23.38 15.10
C ASP A 268 24.42 22.64 16.34
N TRP A 269 23.90 21.42 16.18
CA TRP A 269 23.54 20.56 17.30
C TRP A 269 24.77 20.18 18.15
N ILE A 270 25.86 19.71 17.52
CA ILE A 270 27.08 19.29 18.24
C ILE A 270 27.79 20.48 18.92
N PHE A 271 27.96 21.59 18.21
CA PHE A 271 28.84 22.68 18.64
C PHE A 271 28.11 23.88 19.25
N CYS A 272 26.83 24.08 18.91
CA CYS A 272 26.07 25.27 19.31
C CYS A 272 24.87 24.96 20.22
N GLY A 273 24.64 23.69 20.56
CA GLY A 273 23.54 23.30 21.44
C GLY A 273 22.15 23.46 20.80
N GLY A 274 22.08 23.40 19.46
CA GLY A 274 20.82 23.39 18.73
C GLY A 274 19.98 22.14 19.01
N GLU A 275 18.76 22.10 18.47
CA GLU A 275 17.91 20.91 18.56
C GLU A 275 18.51 19.73 17.79
N PRO A 276 18.36 18.48 18.28
CA PRO A 276 18.86 17.32 17.57
C PRO A 276 18.18 17.17 16.20
N PRO A 277 18.93 16.79 15.14
CA PRO A 277 18.31 16.49 13.85
C PRO A 277 17.36 15.29 14.00
N ASN A 278 16.09 15.48 13.64
CA ASN A 278 14.98 14.50 13.75
C ASN A 278 14.61 14.05 15.18
N PRO A 279 13.86 14.87 15.95
CA PRO A 279 13.31 14.44 17.25
C PRO A 279 12.27 13.30 17.12
N ALA A 280 11.68 13.08 15.95
CA ALA A 280 10.55 12.15 15.76
C ALA A 280 10.93 10.67 15.56
N ASN A 281 12.19 10.35 15.23
CA ASN A 281 12.56 8.97 14.89
C ASN A 281 12.93 8.10 16.10
N GLY A 282 12.94 8.63 17.33
CA GLY A 282 13.26 7.90 18.58
C GLY A 282 14.67 7.28 18.67
N PHE A 283 15.35 7.11 17.54
CA PHE A 283 16.66 6.47 17.37
C PHE A 283 17.81 7.27 18.00
N GLU A 284 17.73 8.60 17.95
CA GLU A 284 18.71 9.49 18.58
C GLU A 284 18.35 9.84 20.04
N GLU A 285 17.06 9.82 20.41
CA GLU A 285 16.60 10.31 21.71
C GLU A 285 17.16 9.51 22.90
N GLY A 286 17.19 8.17 22.81
CA GLY A 286 17.78 7.30 23.84
C GLY A 286 19.31 7.21 23.82
N ARG A 287 19.95 7.44 22.66
CA ARG A 287 21.42 7.52 22.53
C ARG A 287 21.95 8.87 22.98
N PHE A 288 21.13 9.92 22.93
CA PHE A 288 21.47 11.29 23.23
C PHE A 288 22.01 11.45 24.66
N LEU A 289 21.30 10.92 25.66
CA LEU A 289 21.73 11.00 27.06
C LEU A 289 23.12 10.40 27.26
N LYS A 290 23.37 9.20 26.71
CA LYS A 290 24.68 8.55 26.79
C LYS A 290 25.76 9.30 26.01
N LYS A 291 25.47 9.79 24.80
CA LYS A 291 26.42 10.58 23.98
C LYS A 291 26.73 11.92 24.66
N GLN A 292 25.76 12.55 25.30
CA GLN A 292 25.92 13.84 25.99
C GLN A 292 26.69 13.68 27.30
N GLU A 293 26.41 12.62 28.08
CA GLU A 293 27.22 12.23 29.24
C GLU A 293 28.67 11.94 28.84
N GLU A 294 28.88 11.18 27.77
CA GLU A 294 30.20 10.85 27.25
C GLU A 294 30.91 12.08 26.69
N TYR A 295 30.21 12.96 25.97
CA TYR A 295 30.73 14.24 25.51
C TYR A 295 31.17 15.12 26.67
N ASN A 296 30.34 15.25 27.72
CA ASN A 296 30.67 16.00 28.92
C ASN A 296 31.88 15.39 29.66
N ARG A 297 31.99 14.05 29.68
CA ARG A 297 33.13 13.31 30.24
C ARG A 297 34.42 13.50 29.41
N LEU A 298 34.32 13.58 28.09
CA LEU A 298 35.46 13.79 27.19
C LEU A 298 35.87 15.26 27.13
N ARG A 299 34.92 16.20 27.29
CA ARG A 299 35.16 17.64 27.32
C ARG A 299 36.13 18.02 28.44
N SER A 300 36.03 17.39 29.61
CA SER A 300 36.96 17.60 30.74
C SER A 300 38.35 17.00 30.53
N LYS A 301 38.55 16.19 29.47
CA LYS A 301 39.82 15.56 29.11
C LYS A 301 40.58 16.28 27.99
N ARG A 302 40.00 17.32 27.37
CA ARG A 302 40.73 18.18 26.43
C ARG A 302 41.63 19.13 27.21
N PHE A 303 42.85 18.68 27.46
CA PHE A 303 43.92 19.50 27.98
C PHE A 303 44.87 19.83 26.84
N LEU A 304 44.91 21.10 26.42
CA LEU A 304 46.12 21.89 26.17
C LEU A 304 45.71 23.35 25.82
N PRO A 305 46.20 24.37 26.56
CA PRO A 305 45.66 25.74 26.49
C PRO A 305 46.18 26.61 25.34
N PHE A 306 47.21 26.18 24.60
CA PHE A 306 47.91 27.04 23.63
C PHE A 306 47.72 26.68 22.16
N THR A 307 47.10 25.54 21.85
CA THR A 307 46.77 25.14 20.48
C THR A 307 45.39 24.52 20.47
N ASP A 308 44.42 25.28 19.97
CA ASP A 308 43.07 24.81 19.65
C ASP A 308 43.09 23.83 18.44
N SER A 309 44.20 23.10 18.23
CA SER A 309 44.41 22.10 17.17
C SER A 309 43.39 20.98 17.21
N ASP A 310 42.77 20.78 18.38
CA ASP A 310 41.70 19.83 18.58
C ASP A 310 40.40 20.25 17.91
N THR A 311 40.10 21.55 17.77
CA THR A 311 38.79 22.00 17.29
C THR A 311 38.55 21.63 15.82
N TYR A 312 39.53 21.84 14.94
CA TYR A 312 39.43 21.39 13.55
C TYR A 312 39.39 19.86 13.41
N ARG A 313 40.18 19.14 14.22
CA ARG A 313 40.16 17.66 14.23
C ARG A 313 38.79 17.12 14.64
N VAL A 314 38.13 17.78 15.58
CA VAL A 314 36.79 17.41 16.05
C VAL A 314 35.74 17.72 14.99
N VAL A 315 35.86 18.85 14.28
CA VAL A 315 35.04 19.14 13.08
C VAL A 315 35.23 18.06 12.02
N LYS A 316 36.46 17.63 11.76
CA LYS A 316 36.77 16.55 10.80
C LYS A 316 36.12 15.23 11.21
N ALA A 317 36.31 14.80 12.46
CA ALA A 317 35.71 13.57 12.99
C ALA A 317 34.17 13.64 13.02
N ALA A 318 33.58 14.77 13.38
CA ALA A 318 32.13 14.97 13.34
C ALA A 318 31.59 14.86 11.90
N THR A 319 32.31 15.43 10.93
CA THR A 319 31.91 15.37 9.52
C THR A 319 32.02 13.96 8.96
N GLU A 320 33.07 13.23 9.32
CA GLU A 320 33.22 11.81 8.96
C GLU A 320 32.08 10.97 9.53
N ALA A 321 31.74 11.14 10.80
CA ALA A 321 30.59 10.48 11.42
C ALA A 321 29.26 10.84 10.74
N PHE A 322 29.07 12.12 10.37
CA PHE A 322 27.90 12.57 9.62
C PHE A 322 27.79 11.85 8.27
N VAL A 323 28.88 11.81 7.50
CA VAL A 323 28.87 11.14 6.19
C VAL A 323 28.61 9.65 6.36
N MET A 324 29.30 8.99 7.30
CA MET A 324 29.16 7.54 7.56
C MET A 324 27.72 7.13 7.89
N VAL A 325 27.01 7.92 8.69
CA VAL A 325 25.62 7.63 9.09
C VAL A 325 24.63 7.86 7.94
N ASN A 326 24.90 8.82 7.05
CA ASN A 326 23.93 9.24 6.04
C ASN A 326 24.21 8.67 4.63
N CYS A 327 25.38 8.09 4.38
CA CYS A 327 25.78 7.61 3.05
C CYS A 327 25.33 6.18 2.68
N GLY A 328 24.66 5.44 3.55
CA GLY A 328 24.35 4.01 3.34
C GLY A 328 22.87 3.64 3.51
N VAL A 329 22.37 2.76 2.64
CA VAL A 329 20.93 2.43 2.47
C VAL A 329 20.57 1.02 2.98
N GLN A 330 21.36 0.39 3.86
CA GLN A 330 21.06 -0.99 4.33
C GLN A 330 21.12 -1.17 5.86
N GLN A 331 21.26 -0.09 6.63
CA GLN A 331 21.15 -0.15 8.09
C GLN A 331 19.83 0.45 8.57
N GLU A 332 19.19 -0.23 9.53
CA GLU A 332 18.00 0.29 10.19
C GLU A 332 18.35 1.50 11.09
N PRO A 333 17.51 2.54 11.13
CA PRO A 333 16.28 2.70 10.38
C PRO A 333 16.52 2.95 8.89
N LEU A 334 15.81 2.23 8.02
CA LEU A 334 15.85 2.48 6.58
C LEU A 334 15.43 3.94 6.26
N PRO A 335 15.95 4.54 5.18
CA PRO A 335 15.71 5.95 4.84
C PRO A 335 14.33 6.14 4.16
N PHE A 336 13.28 5.59 4.74
CA PHE A 336 11.89 5.67 4.25
C PHE A 336 10.98 6.29 5.30
N ASP A 337 10.02 7.07 4.85
CA ASP A 337 8.98 7.56 5.74
C ASP A 337 8.11 6.40 6.25
N PRO A 338 7.73 6.37 7.54
CA PRO A 338 6.90 5.29 8.09
C PRO A 338 5.57 5.15 7.35
N ASN A 339 5.14 3.90 7.14
CA ASN A 339 3.83 3.58 6.54
C ASN A 339 2.64 3.98 7.42
N ALA A 340 2.85 4.37 8.68
CA ALA A 340 1.77 4.71 9.61
C ALA A 340 1.00 5.98 9.22
N ASN A 341 1.61 6.89 8.45
CA ASN A 341 1.06 8.21 8.11
C ASN A 341 0.86 8.39 6.60
N ARG A 342 0.14 7.47 5.94
CA ARG A 342 -0.13 7.57 4.50
C ARG A 342 -1.25 8.57 4.17
N PRO A 343 -1.13 9.35 3.08
CA PRO A 343 0.03 9.44 2.17
C PRO A 343 1.18 10.22 2.83
N ASN A 344 2.38 9.63 2.83
CA ASN A 344 3.59 10.26 3.35
C ASN A 344 4.37 11.00 2.23
N ARG A 345 5.54 11.59 2.53
CA ARG A 345 6.31 12.37 1.53
C ARG A 345 6.78 11.50 0.37
N ASP A 346 7.12 10.24 0.65
CA ASP A 346 7.59 9.29 -0.36
C ASP A 346 6.46 8.85 -1.29
N ASP A 347 5.30 8.49 -0.73
CA ASP A 347 4.09 8.15 -1.49
C ASP A 347 3.67 9.34 -2.36
N ALA A 348 3.65 10.56 -1.80
CA ALA A 348 3.34 11.78 -2.55
C ALA A 348 4.36 12.09 -3.65
N TYR A 349 5.62 11.64 -3.51
CA TYR A 349 6.59 11.78 -4.60
C TYR A 349 6.26 10.83 -5.75
N LEU A 350 5.96 9.56 -5.46
CA LEU A 350 5.62 8.54 -6.46
C LEU A 350 4.32 8.90 -7.20
N ASP A 351 3.29 9.29 -6.45
CA ASP A 351 1.98 9.67 -6.97
C ASP A 351 2.07 10.80 -8.00
N ARG A 352 2.82 11.87 -7.70
CA ARG A 352 3.05 13.00 -8.63
C ARG A 352 3.76 12.62 -9.93
N ARG A 353 4.30 11.40 -10.05
CA ARG A 353 4.99 10.88 -11.24
C ARG A 353 4.21 9.72 -11.87
N ASP A 354 2.95 9.52 -11.48
CA ASP A 354 2.11 8.42 -11.98
C ASP A 354 2.81 7.06 -11.78
N LEU A 355 3.50 6.89 -10.64
CA LEU A 355 4.19 5.66 -10.27
C LEU A 355 3.40 4.89 -9.20
N PRO A 356 3.34 3.55 -9.28
CA PRO A 356 2.59 2.75 -8.33
C PRO A 356 3.20 2.82 -6.93
N ILE A 357 2.36 2.94 -5.91
CA ILE A 357 2.77 2.92 -4.51
C ILE A 357 2.65 1.48 -3.98
N PRO A 358 3.70 0.90 -3.37
CA PRO A 358 3.62 -0.46 -2.85
C PRO A 358 2.68 -0.54 -1.64
N ASN A 359 1.71 -1.46 -1.69
CA ASN A 359 0.73 -1.68 -0.62
C ASN A 359 1.41 -1.99 0.73
N ALA A 360 2.44 -2.84 0.72
CA ALA A 360 3.21 -3.22 1.91
C ALA A 360 4.20 -2.13 2.39
N GLY A 361 4.37 -1.05 1.63
CA GLY A 361 5.32 0.02 1.92
C GLY A 361 6.69 -0.13 1.27
N LEU A 362 7.45 0.96 1.28
CA LEU A 362 8.76 1.03 0.64
C LEU A 362 9.82 0.19 1.35
N SER A 363 9.77 0.07 2.68
CA SER A 363 10.70 -0.80 3.43
C SER A 363 10.55 -2.27 3.04
N ALA A 364 9.31 -2.75 2.87
CA ALA A 364 9.03 -4.11 2.43
C ALA A 364 9.47 -4.34 0.98
N ALA A 365 9.15 -3.39 0.08
CA ALA A 365 9.59 -3.45 -1.31
C ALA A 365 11.12 -3.41 -1.44
N TYR A 366 11.82 -2.61 -0.64
CA TYR A 366 13.27 -2.60 -0.61
C TYR A 366 13.84 -3.93 -0.14
N GLY A 367 13.23 -4.54 0.89
CA GLY A 367 13.60 -5.88 1.35
C GLY A 367 13.41 -6.99 0.32
N GLN A 368 12.52 -6.79 -0.67
CA GLN A 368 12.29 -7.66 -1.83
C GLN A 368 13.28 -7.37 -2.98
N TYR A 369 13.68 -6.11 -3.14
CA TYR A 369 14.72 -5.72 -4.10
C TYR A 369 16.09 -6.33 -3.78
N LEU A 370 16.43 -6.50 -2.50
CA LEU A 370 17.70 -7.07 -2.08
C LEU A 370 17.80 -8.57 -2.35
N GLU A 371 18.95 -9.02 -2.82
CA GLU A 371 19.25 -10.44 -3.04
C GLU A 371 19.98 -11.03 -1.83
N SER A 372 19.59 -12.24 -1.43
CA SER A 372 20.28 -12.99 -0.38
C SER A 372 21.48 -13.75 -0.94
N VAL A 373 22.67 -13.47 -0.44
CA VAL A 373 23.90 -14.19 -0.77
C VAL A 373 24.55 -14.72 0.50
N ASN A 374 24.59 -16.05 0.65
CA ASN A 374 25.10 -16.74 1.85
C ASN A 374 24.45 -16.30 3.18
N GLY A 375 23.19 -15.87 3.14
CA GLY A 375 22.41 -15.42 4.30
C GLY A 375 22.38 -13.90 4.50
N ASP A 376 23.29 -13.16 3.86
CA ASP A 376 23.31 -11.69 3.91
C ASP A 376 22.53 -11.09 2.75
N LYS A 377 21.76 -10.02 3.01
CA LYS A 377 21.10 -9.24 1.96
C LYS A 377 22.09 -8.25 1.35
N THR A 378 22.11 -8.14 0.03
CA THR A 378 22.96 -7.19 -0.71
C THR A 378 22.24 -6.65 -1.94
N LEU A 379 22.77 -5.58 -2.53
CA LEU A 379 22.23 -5.02 -3.77
C LEU A 379 22.38 -6.03 -4.93
N PRO A 380 21.42 -6.14 -5.86
CA PRO A 380 21.47 -7.08 -6.98
C PRO A 380 22.78 -7.03 -7.78
N TYR A 381 23.27 -5.82 -8.09
CA TYR A 381 24.56 -5.66 -8.79
C TYR A 381 25.74 -6.27 -8.01
N LEU A 382 25.79 -6.04 -6.70
CA LEU A 382 26.82 -6.62 -5.82
C LEU A 382 26.66 -8.13 -5.64
N ALA A 383 25.43 -8.65 -5.66
CA ALA A 383 25.17 -10.09 -5.66
C ALA A 383 25.79 -10.76 -6.89
N VAL A 384 25.66 -10.15 -8.07
CA VAL A 384 26.31 -10.65 -9.30
C VAL A 384 27.84 -10.65 -9.18
N ILE A 385 28.42 -9.58 -8.64
CA ILE A 385 29.87 -9.54 -8.41
C ILE A 385 30.31 -10.59 -7.40
N ARG A 386 29.54 -10.79 -6.32
CA ARG A 386 29.81 -11.84 -5.33
C ARG A 386 29.74 -13.24 -5.95
N ARG A 387 28.80 -13.50 -6.86
CA ARG A 387 28.70 -14.77 -7.61
C ARG A 387 29.91 -15.04 -8.51
N LYS A 388 30.62 -13.99 -8.98
CA LYS A 388 31.87 -14.12 -9.76
C LYS A 388 33.08 -14.48 -8.92
N LEU A 389 33.00 -14.36 -7.59
CA LEU A 389 34.10 -14.58 -6.65
C LEU A 389 33.71 -15.63 -5.58
N PRO A 390 33.29 -16.86 -5.96
CA PRO A 390 32.79 -17.85 -5.01
C PRO A 390 33.88 -18.42 -4.09
N ASP A 391 35.13 -18.40 -4.55
CA ASP A 391 36.34 -18.90 -3.88
C ASP A 391 36.86 -17.96 -2.79
N ILE A 392 36.49 -16.67 -2.84
CA ILE A 392 36.93 -15.69 -1.85
C ILE A 392 35.99 -15.73 -0.62
N PRO A 393 36.50 -15.88 0.61
CA PRO A 393 35.66 -15.87 1.81
C PRO A 393 35.13 -14.46 2.15
N ILE A 394 33.97 -14.38 2.83
CA ILE A 394 33.46 -13.12 3.38
C ILE A 394 34.04 -12.92 4.79
N LYS A 395 34.63 -11.75 5.04
CA LYS A 395 35.16 -11.35 6.34
C LYS A 395 34.16 -10.52 7.11
N THR A 396 33.89 -10.97 8.33
CA THR A 396 33.08 -10.25 9.33
C THR A 396 33.93 -9.42 10.29
N THR A 397 35.25 -9.65 10.33
CA THR A 397 36.20 -8.93 11.18
C THR A 397 37.03 -7.95 10.37
N LEU A 398 37.18 -6.72 10.89
CA LEU A 398 38.09 -5.72 10.34
C LEU A 398 39.54 -6.19 10.46
N PHE A 399 40.38 -5.77 9.51
CA PHE A 399 41.79 -6.12 9.46
C PHE A 399 42.54 -5.77 10.76
N GLU A 400 42.23 -4.62 11.37
CA GLU A 400 42.86 -4.15 12.60
C GLU A 400 42.53 -5.02 13.82
N ASN A 401 41.40 -5.74 13.77
CA ASN A 401 40.92 -6.62 14.83
C ASN A 401 41.23 -8.10 14.55
N ALA A 402 41.97 -8.39 13.47
CA ALA A 402 42.40 -9.73 13.10
C ALA A 402 43.46 -10.25 14.10
N THR A 403 43.00 -10.86 15.18
CA THR A 403 43.87 -11.58 16.11
C THR A 403 44.03 -13.03 15.63
N PRO A 404 45.26 -13.58 15.56
CA PRO A 404 45.45 -15.01 15.35
C PRO A 404 44.85 -15.77 16.53
N ARG A 405 43.72 -16.44 16.33
CA ARG A 405 43.15 -17.33 17.36
C ARG A 405 43.86 -18.68 17.26
N ILE A 406 44.87 -18.90 18.10
CA ILE A 406 45.50 -20.22 18.24
C ILE A 406 44.57 -21.09 19.08
N PHE A 407 43.84 -22.00 18.44
CA PHE A 407 43.10 -23.08 19.13
C PHE A 407 43.69 -24.44 18.72
N GLY A 408 44.48 -25.05 19.60
CA GLY A 408 44.91 -26.46 19.51
C GLY A 408 45.98 -26.80 18.46
N GLU A 409 46.44 -28.07 18.50
CA GLU A 409 47.53 -28.63 17.66
C GLU A 409 47.18 -28.77 16.17
N GLN A 410 45.95 -28.46 15.77
CA GLN A 410 45.52 -28.33 14.37
C GLN A 410 44.96 -26.92 14.17
N GLY A 411 45.83 -25.93 14.27
CA GLY A 411 45.46 -24.55 14.03
C GLY A 411 45.12 -24.34 12.55
N GLU A 412 43.83 -24.39 12.21
CA GLU A 412 43.35 -23.69 11.03
C GLU A 412 43.56 -22.19 11.27
N ILE A 413 44.65 -21.67 10.73
CA ILE A 413 44.83 -20.23 10.53
C ILE A 413 43.71 -19.84 9.55
N LEU A 414 42.55 -19.42 10.05
CA LEU A 414 41.65 -18.62 9.24
C LEU A 414 42.47 -17.38 8.87
N ASP A 415 42.93 -17.34 7.62
CA ASP A 415 43.75 -16.25 7.11
C ASP A 415 42.88 -14.99 7.04
N ASN A 416 42.79 -14.30 8.18
CA ASN A 416 42.11 -13.02 8.34
C ASN A 416 42.70 -11.93 7.42
N CYS A 417 43.79 -12.22 6.69
CA CYS A 417 44.40 -11.32 5.71
C CYS A 417 43.70 -11.36 4.34
N PHE A 418 42.98 -12.43 3.98
CA PHE A 418 42.36 -12.60 2.64
C PHE A 418 40.83 -12.79 2.67
N GLY A 419 40.08 -12.07 1.83
CA GLY A 419 38.60 -12.13 1.80
C GLY A 419 37.89 -10.80 1.52
N LEU A 420 36.61 -10.87 1.16
CA LEU A 420 35.73 -9.71 0.92
C LEU A 420 35.23 -9.11 2.23
N LEU A 421 35.29 -7.80 2.38
CA LEU A 421 34.72 -7.13 3.56
C LEU A 421 33.19 -7.19 3.50
N GLN A 422 32.56 -7.85 4.49
CA GLN A 422 31.10 -7.99 4.57
C GLN A 422 30.43 -6.62 4.55
N GLU A 423 30.96 -5.65 5.30
CA GLU A 423 30.40 -4.30 5.38
C GLU A 423 30.39 -3.58 4.02
N LYS A 424 31.45 -3.71 3.20
CA LYS A 424 31.46 -3.11 1.86
C LYS A 424 30.50 -3.81 0.88
N LEU A 425 30.14 -5.07 1.15
CA LEU A 425 29.20 -5.85 0.33
C LEU A 425 27.74 -5.60 0.74
N THR A 426 27.44 -5.53 2.04
CA THR A 426 26.09 -5.36 2.57
C THR A 426 25.73 -3.89 2.76
N ASN A 427 26.70 -3.01 3.03
CA ASN A 427 26.46 -1.60 3.30
C ASN A 427 27.41 -0.70 2.49
N PRO A 428 27.31 -0.70 1.14
CA PRO A 428 28.14 0.16 0.32
C PRO A 428 27.84 1.65 0.59
N CYS A 429 28.90 2.48 0.67
CA CYS A 429 28.76 3.93 0.71
C CYS A 429 28.29 4.44 -0.65
N LEU A 430 27.05 4.95 -0.71
CA LEU A 430 26.44 5.48 -1.93
C LEU A 430 26.82 6.95 -2.12
N LEU A 431 28.05 7.19 -2.55
CA LEU A 431 28.59 8.51 -2.88
C LEU A 431 29.20 8.52 -4.27
N GLU A 432 28.90 9.54 -5.08
CA GLU A 432 29.52 9.72 -6.39
C GLU A 432 30.48 10.90 -6.39
N LEU A 433 31.61 10.69 -7.05
CA LEU A 433 32.67 11.68 -7.16
C LEU A 433 32.27 12.84 -8.10
N ILE A 434 31.26 12.65 -8.95
CA ILE A 434 30.71 13.71 -9.82
C ILE A 434 30.24 14.94 -9.03
N TRP A 435 29.77 14.72 -7.79
CA TRP A 435 29.37 15.81 -6.92
C TRP A 435 30.56 16.72 -6.61
N SER A 436 31.71 16.13 -6.28
CA SER A 436 32.93 16.88 -5.97
C SER A 436 33.48 17.59 -7.20
N TYR A 437 33.43 16.94 -8.37
CA TYR A 437 33.83 17.55 -9.64
C TYR A 437 33.10 18.88 -9.87
N TRP A 438 31.76 18.88 -9.75
CA TRP A 438 30.97 20.10 -9.95
C TRP A 438 31.22 21.18 -8.89
N HIS A 439 31.51 20.80 -7.64
CA HIS A 439 31.86 21.77 -6.60
C HIS A 439 33.24 22.39 -6.83
N GLU A 440 34.19 21.64 -7.38
CA GLU A 440 35.50 22.16 -7.79
C GLU A 440 35.36 23.13 -8.98
N GLU A 441 34.61 22.78 -10.03
CA GLU A 441 34.29 23.66 -11.16
C GLU A 441 33.46 24.89 -10.73
N GLY A 442 32.68 24.76 -9.65
CA GLY A 442 31.91 25.83 -9.03
C GLY A 442 32.74 26.86 -8.26
N MET A 443 34.07 26.70 -8.21
CA MET A 443 35.04 27.56 -7.52
C MET A 443 35.03 27.45 -5.99
N LEU A 444 34.49 26.37 -5.41
CA LEU A 444 34.45 26.16 -3.95
C LEU A 444 35.87 26.09 -3.37
N VAL A 445 36.70 25.18 -3.89
CA VAL A 445 38.06 24.93 -3.41
C VAL A 445 38.96 26.14 -3.68
N GLN A 446 38.77 26.79 -4.83
CA GLN A 446 39.50 27.99 -5.23
C GLN A 446 39.19 29.16 -4.29
N SER A 447 37.92 29.29 -3.87
CA SER A 447 37.51 30.30 -2.87
C SER A 447 38.23 30.08 -1.55
N MET A 448 38.23 28.83 -1.05
CA MET A 448 38.95 28.49 0.18
C MET A 448 40.46 28.72 0.06
N ASN A 449 41.08 28.32 -1.05
CA ASN A 449 42.51 28.54 -1.28
C ASN A 449 42.86 30.04 -1.34
N ALA A 450 42.02 30.88 -1.94
CA ALA A 450 42.22 32.32 -1.97
C ALA A 450 42.15 32.94 -0.57
N ILE A 451 41.19 32.49 0.25
CA ILE A 451 41.05 32.91 1.65
C ILE A 451 42.24 32.43 2.49
N SER A 452 42.65 31.16 2.33
CA SER A 452 43.81 30.59 3.04
C SER A 452 45.11 31.32 2.73
N ARG A 453 45.37 31.64 1.45
CA ARG A 453 46.55 32.43 1.06
C ARG A 453 46.51 33.83 1.67
N ARG A 454 45.34 34.48 1.67
CA ARG A 454 45.21 35.80 2.31
C ARG A 454 45.44 35.73 3.81
N PHE A 455 44.93 34.68 4.48
CA PHE A 455 45.11 34.43 5.91
C PHE A 455 46.59 34.22 6.27
N GLN A 456 47.36 33.53 5.43
CA GLN A 456 48.83 33.41 5.53
C GLN A 456 49.59 34.70 5.13
N ASN A 457 48.88 35.80 4.88
CA ASN A 457 49.44 37.07 4.41
C ASN A 457 50.21 36.96 3.07
N ILE A 458 49.79 36.04 2.20
CA ILE A 458 50.37 35.85 0.87
C ILE A 458 49.51 36.60 -0.14
N ARG A 459 50.11 37.60 -0.81
CA ARG A 459 49.46 38.31 -1.93
C ARG A 459 49.32 37.40 -3.14
N SER A 460 48.17 37.49 -3.79
CA SER A 460 47.85 36.70 -4.97
C SER A 460 48.09 37.45 -6.30
N SER A 461 48.06 38.78 -6.28
CA SER A 461 48.35 39.67 -7.41
C SER A 461 48.80 41.05 -6.90
N ALA A 462 49.27 41.93 -7.80
CA ALA A 462 49.62 43.31 -7.45
C ALA A 462 48.40 44.13 -6.99
N GLN A 463 47.25 43.92 -7.63
CA GLN A 463 45.94 44.43 -7.23
C GLN A 463 45.14 43.27 -6.62
N ASP A 464 45.38 43.00 -5.33
CA ASP A 464 44.69 41.89 -4.64
C ASP A 464 43.35 42.38 -4.05
N PRO A 465 42.19 41.89 -4.54
CA PRO A 465 40.89 42.30 -4.02
C PRO A 465 40.67 41.87 -2.56
N LEU A 466 41.44 40.90 -2.06
CA LEU A 466 41.39 40.46 -0.67
C LEU A 466 42.41 41.18 0.22
N ALA A 467 43.14 42.18 -0.27
CA ALA A 467 44.16 42.88 0.53
C ALA A 467 43.61 43.41 1.87
N ASN A 468 42.36 43.90 1.87
CA ASN A 468 41.71 44.45 3.07
C ASN A 468 40.94 43.41 3.89
N LEU A 469 40.90 42.14 3.46
CA LEU A 469 40.30 41.07 4.26
C LEU A 469 41.24 40.75 5.42
N GLU A 470 40.84 41.13 6.63
CA GLU A 470 41.55 40.87 7.88
C GLU A 470 40.61 40.18 8.86
N MET A 471 41.09 39.15 9.53
CA MET A 471 40.33 38.38 10.51
C MET A 471 40.92 38.62 11.89
N ASP A 472 40.11 39.10 12.83
CA ASP A 472 40.57 39.28 14.20
C ASP A 472 40.82 37.92 14.89
N PRO A 473 41.80 37.84 15.81
CA PRO A 473 42.10 36.61 16.54
C PRO A 473 41.06 36.26 17.61
N LEU A 474 40.08 37.13 17.89
CA LEU A 474 39.05 36.89 18.91
C LEU A 474 37.89 36.05 18.36
N ARG A 475 37.73 35.99 17.02
CA ARG A 475 36.72 35.15 16.37
C ARG A 475 37.15 33.68 16.31
N PRO A 476 36.26 32.73 16.66
CA PRO A 476 36.55 31.29 16.57
C PRO A 476 36.96 30.81 15.18
N LEU A 477 36.49 31.48 14.12
CA LEU A 477 36.86 31.18 12.73
C LEU A 477 38.38 31.29 12.50
N ASN A 478 39.09 32.15 13.24
CA ASN A 478 40.54 32.31 13.11
C ASN A 478 41.27 31.00 13.45
N ASN A 479 40.97 30.40 14.60
CA ASN A 479 41.55 29.12 15.03
C ASN A 479 41.20 27.97 14.07
N LEU A 480 39.97 27.96 13.54
CA LEU A 480 39.53 26.97 12.57
C LEU A 480 40.33 27.07 11.25
N LEU A 481 40.49 28.28 10.71
CA LEU A 481 41.25 28.49 9.48
C LEU A 481 42.74 28.19 9.66
N TRP A 482 43.32 28.59 10.79
CA TRP A 482 44.71 28.25 11.12
C TRP A 482 44.94 26.74 11.03
N ASN A 483 44.09 25.95 11.69
CA ASN A 483 44.23 24.49 11.68
C ASN A 483 43.89 23.84 10.32
N TYR A 484 42.90 24.35 9.59
CA TYR A 484 42.60 23.89 8.22
C TYR A 484 43.81 24.07 7.30
N ILE A 485 44.55 25.17 7.46
CA ILE A 485 45.77 25.46 6.73
C ILE A 485 46.89 24.51 7.17
N GLN A 486 47.08 24.28 8.47
CA GLN A 486 48.09 23.34 8.97
C GLN A 486 47.83 21.89 8.52
N ASP A 487 46.58 21.49 8.30
CA ASP A 487 46.21 20.15 7.81
C ASP A 487 46.39 19.97 6.29
N GLU A 488 46.90 20.96 5.56
CA GLU A 488 47.15 20.88 4.11
C GLU A 488 47.87 19.60 3.64
N PRO A 489 48.91 19.09 4.33
CA PRO A 489 49.59 17.85 3.92
C PRO A 489 48.72 16.59 3.98
N HIS A 490 47.65 16.59 4.80
CA HIS A 490 46.74 15.45 4.94
C HIS A 490 45.47 15.59 4.11
N ARG A 491 45.30 16.70 3.39
CA ARG A 491 44.15 16.94 2.50
C ARG A 491 44.41 16.37 1.11
N LEU A 492 43.34 15.99 0.42
CA LEU A 492 43.43 15.54 -0.97
C LEU A 492 43.98 16.64 -1.86
N THR A 493 44.99 16.30 -2.65
CA THR A 493 45.57 17.22 -3.64
C THR A 493 44.65 17.34 -4.86
N ILE A 494 44.70 18.50 -5.54
CA ILE A 494 43.96 18.73 -6.79
C ILE A 494 44.34 17.68 -7.84
N SER A 495 45.64 17.39 -7.98
CA SER A 495 46.12 16.38 -8.92
C SER A 495 45.45 15.02 -8.64
N ARG A 496 45.43 14.58 -7.37
CA ARG A 496 44.82 13.29 -6.99
C ARG A 496 43.33 13.23 -7.30
N ARG A 497 42.56 14.29 -7.01
CA ARG A 497 41.14 14.35 -7.40
C ARG A 497 40.97 14.32 -8.92
N ASN A 498 41.82 15.03 -9.66
CA ASN A 498 41.74 15.11 -11.12
C ASN A 498 41.99 13.75 -11.80
N TYR A 499 42.95 12.96 -11.30
CA TYR A 499 43.16 11.59 -11.79
C TYR A 499 41.90 10.73 -11.64
N GLU A 500 41.23 10.82 -10.49
CA GLU A 500 40.03 10.01 -10.25
C GLU A 500 38.79 10.53 -11.02
N TYR A 501 38.67 11.84 -11.28
CA TYR A 501 37.62 12.35 -12.18
C TYR A 501 37.78 11.77 -13.60
N ASP A 502 39.01 11.67 -14.09
CA ASP A 502 39.32 11.09 -15.40
C ASP A 502 39.10 9.58 -15.41
N HIS A 503 39.48 8.90 -14.32
CA HIS A 503 39.32 7.46 -14.19
C HIS A 503 37.85 7.03 -14.05
N HIS A 504 37.02 7.78 -13.32
CA HIS A 504 35.61 7.44 -13.12
C HIS A 504 34.70 7.87 -14.28
N TYR A 505 34.99 9.04 -14.88
CA TYR A 505 34.07 9.69 -15.83
C TYR A 505 34.75 10.27 -17.08
N GLY A 506 36.08 10.20 -17.18
CA GLY A 506 36.82 10.86 -18.27
C GLY A 506 36.77 12.38 -18.19
N LEU A 507 36.40 12.92 -17.03
CA LEU A 507 36.33 14.36 -16.77
C LEU A 507 37.68 14.85 -16.27
N ARG A 508 38.11 16.03 -16.72
CA ARG A 508 39.37 16.65 -16.31
C ARG A 508 39.13 18.09 -15.93
N LEU A 509 39.81 18.55 -14.90
CA LEU A 509 39.89 19.96 -14.54
C LEU A 509 40.88 20.68 -15.48
N GLU A 510 40.58 21.94 -15.79
CA GLU A 510 41.46 22.82 -16.55
C GLU A 510 41.87 24.01 -15.67
N GLY A 511 43.17 24.34 -15.61
CA GLY A 511 43.62 25.50 -14.85
C GLY A 511 45.11 25.51 -14.52
N LYS A 512 45.61 26.66 -14.05
CA LYS A 512 47.04 26.87 -13.76
C LYS A 512 47.63 25.94 -12.70
N ALA A 513 46.79 25.48 -11.77
CA ALA A 513 47.19 24.59 -10.68
C ALA A 513 47.05 23.10 -11.04
N VAL A 514 46.49 22.79 -12.21
CA VAL A 514 46.34 21.42 -12.69
C VAL A 514 47.62 21.04 -13.42
N GLN A 515 48.23 19.95 -12.98
CA GLN A 515 49.41 19.39 -13.66
C GLN A 515 48.96 18.51 -14.83
N ASP A 516 49.69 18.57 -15.93
CA ASP A 516 49.51 17.61 -17.02
C ASP A 516 49.89 16.21 -16.54
N PHE A 517 49.04 15.24 -16.85
CA PHE A 517 49.28 13.84 -16.50
C PHE A 517 48.92 12.88 -17.62
N ARG A 518 49.50 11.68 -17.56
CA ARG A 518 49.21 10.58 -18.47
C ARG A 518 48.54 9.46 -17.66
N PRO A 519 47.20 9.36 -17.69
CA PRO A 519 46.48 8.30 -16.99
C PRO A 519 46.75 6.96 -17.66
N VAL A 520 46.71 5.89 -16.87
CA VAL A 520 46.75 4.50 -17.39
C VAL A 520 45.45 4.16 -18.11
N ASP A 521 44.34 4.72 -17.65
CA ASP A 521 43.00 4.44 -18.14
C ASP A 521 42.10 5.67 -17.99
N THR A 522 41.28 5.94 -19.00
CA THR A 522 40.39 7.11 -19.10
C THR A 522 39.01 6.68 -19.59
N ARG A 523 37.93 7.17 -18.98
CA ARG A 523 36.54 6.87 -19.40
C ARG A 523 36.05 7.83 -20.48
N SER A 524 36.71 7.81 -21.64
CA SER A 524 36.43 8.74 -22.75
C SER A 524 35.00 8.72 -23.28
N LYS A 525 34.32 7.56 -23.24
CA LYS A 525 32.95 7.39 -23.72
C LYS A 525 31.85 7.78 -22.72
N PHE A 526 32.19 7.99 -21.45
CA PHE A 526 31.18 8.24 -20.42
C PHE A 526 30.34 9.48 -20.74
N LEU A 527 30.98 10.59 -21.08
CA LEU A 527 30.28 11.86 -21.31
C LEU A 527 29.33 11.78 -22.52
N GLU A 528 29.77 11.13 -23.60
CA GLU A 528 28.95 10.87 -24.79
C GLU A 528 27.72 10.02 -24.43
N ALA A 529 27.92 8.89 -23.75
CA ALA A 529 26.84 7.98 -23.36
C ALA A 529 25.86 8.64 -22.38
N PHE A 530 26.37 9.39 -21.39
CA PHE A 530 25.54 10.06 -20.40
C PHE A 530 24.71 11.21 -21.01
N HIS A 531 25.32 12.04 -21.86
CA HIS A 531 24.56 13.07 -22.59
C HIS A 531 23.56 12.47 -23.57
N HIS A 532 23.89 11.34 -24.21
CA HIS A 532 22.96 10.61 -25.06
C HIS A 532 21.75 10.11 -24.27
N LEU A 533 21.97 9.51 -23.09
CA LEU A 533 20.91 9.10 -22.17
C LEU A 533 20.00 10.27 -21.79
N LEU A 534 20.57 11.40 -21.36
CA LEU A 534 19.80 12.60 -21.00
C LEU A 534 18.97 13.12 -22.17
N ARG A 535 19.53 13.11 -23.39
CA ARG A 535 18.81 13.49 -24.61
C ARG A 535 17.63 12.54 -24.87
N LEU A 536 17.85 11.22 -24.81
CA LEU A 536 16.77 10.24 -24.98
C LEU A 536 15.65 10.39 -23.95
N CYS A 537 16.00 10.74 -22.70
CA CYS A 537 15.00 11.03 -21.67
C CYS A 537 14.10 12.21 -22.08
N THR A 538 14.65 13.27 -22.69
CA THR A 538 13.82 14.40 -23.16
C THR A 538 12.84 14.00 -24.26
N VAL A 539 13.25 13.09 -25.16
CA VAL A 539 12.36 12.52 -26.19
C VAL A 539 11.28 11.68 -25.54
N PHE A 540 11.66 10.81 -24.61
CA PHE A 540 10.74 9.98 -23.84
C PHE A 540 9.70 10.86 -23.11
N TYR A 541 10.11 11.95 -22.45
CA TYR A 541 9.17 12.83 -21.75
C TYR A 541 8.17 13.51 -22.68
N LYS A 542 8.57 13.90 -23.90
CA LYS A 542 7.63 14.44 -24.90
C LYS A 542 6.58 13.39 -25.29
N GLN A 543 6.99 12.13 -25.44
CA GLN A 543 6.08 11.02 -25.76
C GLN A 543 5.20 10.64 -24.55
N ASP A 544 5.76 10.66 -23.34
CA ASP A 544 5.06 10.30 -22.10
C ASP A 544 4.04 11.36 -21.67
N ASP A 545 4.27 12.62 -22.03
CA ASP A 545 3.29 13.70 -21.88
C ASP A 545 2.17 13.63 -22.92
N ASP A 546 2.41 13.00 -24.07
CA ASP A 546 1.39 12.77 -25.08
C ASP A 546 0.52 11.57 -24.70
N THR A 547 -0.60 11.88 -24.06
CA THR A 547 -1.60 10.88 -23.64
C THR A 547 -2.24 10.09 -24.78
N THR A 548 -1.96 10.43 -26.05
CA THR A 548 -2.46 9.68 -27.22
C THR A 548 -1.52 8.57 -27.70
N VAL A 549 -0.27 8.54 -27.20
CA VAL A 549 0.76 7.58 -27.61
C VAL A 549 1.30 6.83 -26.39
N LYS A 550 1.52 5.52 -26.54
CA LYS A 550 2.30 4.75 -25.55
C LYS A 550 3.78 5.04 -25.75
N ALA A 551 4.38 5.76 -24.79
CA ALA A 551 5.79 6.10 -24.84
C ALA A 551 6.68 4.84 -24.84
N ASP A 552 7.71 4.83 -25.69
CA ASP A 552 8.68 3.75 -25.76
C ASP A 552 9.91 4.07 -24.90
N ALA A 553 10.10 3.28 -23.84
CA ALA A 553 11.25 3.41 -22.93
C ALA A 553 12.44 2.50 -23.32
N PHE A 554 12.33 1.69 -24.38
CA PHE A 554 13.40 0.76 -24.79
C PHE A 554 14.71 1.47 -25.19
N PRO A 555 14.69 2.63 -25.91
CA PRO A 555 15.92 3.39 -26.15
C PRO A 555 16.59 3.86 -24.86
N VAL A 556 15.80 4.28 -23.87
CA VAL A 556 16.31 4.70 -22.54
C VAL A 556 16.95 3.51 -21.83
N LEU A 557 16.34 2.32 -21.88
CA LEU A 557 16.90 1.09 -21.31
C LEU A 557 18.29 0.78 -21.88
N ASN A 558 18.45 0.82 -23.21
CA ASN A 558 19.74 0.53 -23.84
C ASN A 558 20.82 1.54 -23.46
N ALA A 559 20.47 2.83 -23.39
CA ALA A 559 21.40 3.87 -22.95
C ALA A 559 21.76 3.71 -21.45
N LEU A 560 20.80 3.34 -20.59
CA LEU A 560 21.07 3.03 -19.18
C LEU A 560 22.05 1.86 -19.03
N LYS A 561 21.87 0.79 -19.82
CA LYS A 561 22.81 -0.34 -19.86
C LYS A 561 24.21 0.09 -20.28
N GLU A 562 24.33 0.89 -21.33
CA GLU A 562 25.62 1.38 -21.82
C GLU A 562 26.34 2.22 -20.75
N VAL A 563 25.64 3.18 -20.15
CA VAL A 563 26.20 4.00 -19.07
C VAL A 563 26.57 3.14 -17.86
N HIS A 564 25.71 2.21 -17.44
CA HIS A 564 25.99 1.27 -16.34
C HIS A 564 27.27 0.46 -16.59
N LEU A 565 27.44 -0.08 -17.79
CA LEU A 565 28.65 -0.84 -18.15
C LEU A 565 29.90 0.04 -18.12
N ILE A 566 29.85 1.26 -18.67
CA ILE A 566 30.99 2.19 -18.62
C ILE A 566 31.33 2.56 -17.17
N LEU A 567 30.32 2.84 -16.34
CA LEU A 567 30.51 3.13 -14.92
C LEU A 567 31.11 1.95 -14.16
N SER A 568 30.65 0.72 -14.43
CA SER A 568 31.16 -0.50 -13.78
C SER A 568 32.65 -0.73 -14.04
N GLN A 569 33.15 -0.38 -15.23
CA GLN A 569 34.58 -0.43 -15.56
C GLN A 569 35.39 0.56 -14.71
N GLY A 570 34.80 1.68 -14.29
CA GLY A 570 35.45 2.68 -13.42
C GLY A 570 35.39 2.35 -11.93
N ALA A 571 34.75 1.24 -11.53
CA ALA A 571 34.57 0.87 -10.11
C ALA A 571 35.77 0.05 -9.58
N HIS A 572 36.98 0.59 -9.70
CA HIS A 572 38.22 -0.08 -9.32
C HIS A 572 39.14 0.80 -8.45
N ASN A 573 40.13 0.18 -7.79
CA ASN A 573 41.19 0.80 -6.99
C ASN A 573 40.71 1.71 -5.83
N GLN A 574 40.44 2.98 -6.11
CA GLN A 574 40.08 4.02 -5.12
C GLN A 574 38.57 4.31 -5.06
N PHE A 575 37.77 3.53 -5.80
CA PHE A 575 36.32 3.62 -5.78
C PHE A 575 35.77 3.44 -4.35
N GLY A 576 34.91 4.36 -3.92
CA GLY A 576 34.32 4.39 -2.58
C GLY A 576 35.11 5.21 -1.55
N ASP A 577 36.44 5.07 -1.49
CA ASP A 577 37.27 5.72 -0.47
C ASP A 577 37.59 7.19 -0.81
N LEU A 578 37.92 7.49 -2.08
CA LEU A 578 38.17 8.88 -2.49
C LEU A 578 36.89 9.74 -2.54
N PRO A 579 35.73 9.25 -3.02
CA PRO A 579 34.47 10.00 -2.95
C PRO A 579 34.09 10.42 -1.53
N SER A 580 34.21 9.53 -0.54
CA SER A 580 33.90 9.85 0.86
C SER A 580 34.87 10.89 1.43
N THR A 581 36.17 10.70 1.22
CA THR A 581 37.20 11.65 1.67
C THR A 581 36.98 13.04 1.04
N SER A 582 36.74 13.09 -0.27
CA SER A 582 36.47 14.36 -0.97
C SER A 582 35.18 15.02 -0.51
N ARG A 583 34.12 14.24 -0.21
CA ARG A 583 32.86 14.75 0.32
C ARG A 583 33.07 15.40 1.69
N ILE A 584 33.79 14.73 2.59
CA ILE A 584 34.09 15.23 3.93
C ILE A 584 34.82 16.57 3.85
N GLU A 585 35.90 16.64 3.05
CA GLU A 585 36.68 17.86 2.91
C GLU A 585 35.87 19.02 2.33
N MET A 586 35.04 18.77 1.31
CA MET A 586 34.24 19.83 0.68
C MET A 586 33.05 20.27 1.55
N LEU A 587 32.43 19.36 2.31
CA LEU A 587 31.43 19.73 3.32
C LEU A 587 32.04 20.64 4.39
N MET A 588 33.23 20.30 4.90
CA MET A 588 33.94 21.15 5.85
C MET A 588 34.24 22.54 5.25
N GLN A 589 34.65 22.62 3.99
CA GLN A 589 34.86 23.89 3.30
C GLN A 589 33.58 24.71 3.15
N GLN A 590 32.46 24.07 2.77
CA GLN A 590 31.15 24.72 2.74
C GLN A 590 30.77 25.24 4.14
N TRP A 591 30.99 24.45 5.20
CA TRP A 591 30.65 24.88 6.55
C TRP A 591 31.52 26.03 7.06
N LEU A 592 32.81 26.01 6.77
CA LEU A 592 33.71 27.15 7.05
C LEU A 592 33.22 28.41 6.34
N LEU A 593 32.81 28.33 5.07
CA LEU A 593 32.28 29.48 4.32
C LEU A 593 30.89 29.92 4.81
N ALA A 594 30.05 29.00 5.27
CA ALA A 594 28.73 29.30 5.81
C ALA A 594 28.78 30.07 7.14
N ARG A 595 29.94 30.14 7.79
CA ARG A 595 30.11 30.83 9.08
C ARG A 595 29.69 32.30 8.97
N PRO A 596 28.89 32.80 9.94
CA PRO A 596 28.35 34.17 9.90
C PRO A 596 29.45 35.24 9.84
N GLU A 597 30.64 34.95 10.37
CA GLU A 597 31.80 35.84 10.35
C GLU A 597 32.19 36.25 8.91
N PHE A 598 32.07 35.36 7.92
CA PHE A 598 32.37 35.70 6.52
C PHE A 598 31.37 36.67 5.89
N ARG A 599 30.21 36.91 6.52
CA ARG A 599 29.24 37.91 6.08
C ARG A 599 29.79 39.33 6.15
N GLU A 600 30.62 39.60 7.15
CA GLU A 600 31.25 40.91 7.35
C GLU A 600 32.53 41.06 6.53
N LEU A 601 33.23 39.95 6.28
CA LEU A 601 34.51 39.93 5.58
C LEU A 601 34.39 39.92 4.05
N LEU A 602 33.28 39.41 3.52
CA LEU A 602 33.04 39.31 2.08
C LEU A 602 31.81 40.13 1.66
N PRO A 603 31.89 40.89 0.54
CA PRO A 603 30.81 41.71 0.05
C PRO A 603 29.72 40.85 -0.61
N THR A 604 28.78 40.39 0.20
CA THR A 604 27.74 39.44 -0.20
C THR A 604 26.43 40.13 -0.56
N ARG A 605 25.64 39.50 -1.45
CA ARG A 605 24.37 40.05 -1.94
C ARG A 605 23.20 39.38 -1.22
N ILE A 606 22.81 39.93 -0.08
CA ILE A 606 21.80 39.35 0.83
C ILE A 606 20.44 39.12 0.17
N MET A 607 20.06 39.92 -0.84
CA MET A 607 18.78 39.77 -1.55
C MET A 607 18.73 38.59 -2.52
N VAL A 608 19.86 37.92 -2.79
CA VAL A 608 19.87 36.71 -3.61
C VAL A 608 19.54 35.51 -2.71
N ALA A 609 18.38 34.91 -2.92
CA ALA A 609 17.88 33.79 -2.13
C ALA A 609 18.59 32.47 -2.51
N TYR A 610 19.76 32.23 -1.93
CA TYR A 610 20.43 30.94 -2.04
C TYR A 610 19.83 29.91 -1.06
N PRO A 611 19.71 28.63 -1.46
CA PRO A 611 19.19 27.58 -0.58
C PRO A 611 20.18 27.18 0.53
N GLU A 612 21.47 27.49 0.39
CA GLU A 612 22.52 27.15 1.34
C GLU A 612 23.44 28.36 1.60
N PRO A 613 23.82 28.62 2.86
CA PRO A 613 24.48 29.87 3.26
C PRO A 613 25.95 30.01 2.81
N TRP A 614 26.62 28.95 2.37
CA TRP A 614 27.99 29.05 1.84
C TRP A 614 28.04 29.60 0.41
N MET A 615 26.95 29.46 -0.33
CA MET A 615 26.86 29.78 -1.75
C MET A 615 27.04 31.28 -2.02
N ASP A 616 26.53 32.12 -1.11
CA ASP A 616 26.64 33.57 -1.24
C ASP A 616 28.11 34.05 -1.12
N ARG A 617 28.93 33.39 -0.30
CA ARG A 617 30.36 33.66 -0.12
C ARG A 617 31.15 33.27 -1.36
N VAL A 618 30.84 32.11 -1.94
CA VAL A 618 31.49 31.64 -3.18
C VAL A 618 31.15 32.56 -4.35
N ASP A 619 29.88 32.93 -4.53
CA ASP A 619 29.48 33.86 -5.60
C ASP A 619 30.00 35.29 -5.36
N ALA A 620 30.15 35.74 -4.12
CA ALA A 620 30.85 37.00 -3.80
C ALA A 620 32.34 36.93 -4.16
N MET A 621 33.00 35.81 -3.83
CA MET A 621 34.40 35.57 -4.17
C MET A 621 34.63 35.54 -5.68
N LYS A 622 33.75 34.88 -6.44
CA LYS A 622 33.84 34.85 -7.91
C LYS A 622 33.79 36.25 -8.52
N LYS A 623 32.92 37.12 -8.00
CA LYS A 623 32.83 38.53 -8.43
C LYS A 623 34.06 39.33 -8.04
N LEU A 624 34.55 39.18 -6.80
CA LEU A 624 35.76 39.86 -6.33
C LEU A 624 36.99 39.51 -7.16
N ARG A 625 37.10 38.24 -7.59
CA ARG A 625 38.27 37.73 -8.31
C ARG A 625 38.15 37.82 -9.83
N GLY A 626 37.01 38.27 -10.37
CA GLY A 626 36.74 38.26 -11.82
C GLY A 626 36.78 36.84 -12.40
N TRP A 627 36.26 35.86 -11.66
CA TRP A 627 36.08 34.48 -12.13
C TRP A 627 34.80 34.36 -12.96
N THR A 628 34.18 33.18 -13.00
CA THR A 628 32.95 32.96 -13.76
C THR A 628 31.75 33.70 -13.18
N ASP A 629 30.97 34.32 -14.06
CA ASP A 629 29.69 34.97 -13.72
C ASP A 629 28.52 34.00 -13.48
N THR A 630 28.67 32.73 -13.87
CA THR A 630 27.64 31.71 -13.67
C THR A 630 27.41 31.49 -12.18
N SER A 631 26.17 31.50 -11.68
CA SER A 631 25.91 31.28 -10.26
C SER A 631 26.33 29.88 -9.78
N VAL A 632 26.89 29.79 -8.56
CA VAL A 632 27.26 28.53 -7.90
C VAL A 632 26.05 27.59 -7.70
N LEU A 633 24.83 28.11 -7.72
CA LEU A 633 23.59 27.32 -7.68
C LEU A 633 23.52 26.26 -8.78
N HIS A 634 23.96 26.58 -10.00
CA HIS A 634 23.92 25.62 -11.09
C HIS A 634 24.91 24.47 -10.85
N PHE A 635 26.10 24.76 -10.33
CA PHE A 635 27.10 23.74 -9.99
C PHE A 635 26.65 22.84 -8.83
N ARG A 636 26.02 23.41 -7.81
CA ARG A 636 25.37 22.64 -6.73
C ARG A 636 24.32 21.69 -7.31
N ASN A 637 23.43 22.19 -8.16
CA ASN A 637 22.36 21.38 -8.74
C ASN A 637 22.91 20.27 -9.65
N LEU A 638 23.96 20.54 -10.44
CA LEU A 638 24.67 19.53 -11.23
C LEU A 638 25.27 18.43 -10.34
N GLY A 639 25.87 18.81 -9.22
CA GLY A 639 26.40 17.86 -8.24
C GLY A 639 25.30 16.98 -7.62
N MET A 640 24.22 17.58 -7.12
CA MET A 640 23.12 16.85 -6.49
C MET A 640 22.36 15.94 -7.46
N PHE A 641 21.94 16.46 -8.61
CA PHE A 641 21.17 15.68 -9.58
C PHE A 641 22.05 14.64 -10.26
N GLY A 642 23.31 14.99 -10.59
CA GLY A 642 24.27 14.06 -11.16
C GLY A 642 24.54 12.88 -10.22
N GLU A 643 24.73 13.13 -8.92
CA GLU A 643 24.92 12.06 -7.94
C GLU A 643 23.72 11.11 -7.88
N GLN A 644 22.49 11.62 -7.75
CA GLN A 644 21.29 10.80 -7.68
C GLN A 644 21.12 9.92 -8.93
N LEU A 645 21.33 10.50 -10.12
CA LEU A 645 21.25 9.78 -11.38
C LEU A 645 22.33 8.70 -11.47
N LEU A 646 23.61 9.05 -11.26
CA LEU A 646 24.71 8.11 -11.42
C LEU A 646 24.68 6.99 -10.37
N LEU A 647 24.26 7.26 -9.13
CA LEU A 647 24.06 6.21 -8.12
C LEU A 647 23.02 5.19 -8.56
N SER A 648 21.88 5.66 -9.10
CA SER A 648 20.82 4.76 -9.57
C SER A 648 21.26 3.91 -10.77
N ILE A 649 22.13 4.44 -11.62
CA ILE A 649 22.66 3.74 -12.80
C ILE A 649 23.76 2.76 -12.38
N ARG A 650 24.70 3.19 -11.54
CA ARG A 650 25.86 2.36 -11.14
C ARG A 650 25.44 1.15 -10.32
N TRP A 651 24.58 1.36 -9.33
CA TRP A 651 24.22 0.35 -8.36
C TRP A 651 22.95 -0.43 -8.73
N GLY A 652 22.21 0.02 -9.76
CA GLY A 652 21.14 -0.75 -10.38
C GLY A 652 21.70 -1.89 -11.23
N HIS A 653 21.08 -3.06 -11.19
CA HIS A 653 21.46 -4.20 -12.04
C HIS A 653 20.82 -4.06 -13.43
N TRP A 654 21.34 -3.15 -14.26
CA TRP A 654 20.77 -2.89 -15.61
C TRP A 654 21.14 -3.94 -16.65
N SER A 655 22.27 -4.64 -16.46
CA SER A 655 22.84 -5.53 -17.49
C SER A 655 21.91 -6.69 -17.90
N ASP A 656 21.08 -7.18 -16.99
CA ASP A 656 20.21 -8.36 -17.18
C ASP A 656 18.73 -7.99 -17.44
N GLU A 657 18.44 -6.70 -17.62
CA GLU A 657 17.06 -6.21 -17.76
C GLU A 657 16.62 -6.18 -19.22
N PHE A 658 15.64 -6.99 -19.62
CA PHE A 658 15.17 -7.03 -21.02
C PHE A 658 13.88 -6.22 -21.23
N GLU A 659 13.11 -6.00 -20.18
CA GLU A 659 11.82 -5.33 -20.23
C GLU A 659 11.95 -3.80 -20.06
N PRO A 660 11.25 -2.99 -20.87
CA PRO A 660 11.36 -1.53 -20.82
C PRO A 660 10.69 -0.90 -19.59
N VAL A 661 9.89 -1.66 -18.83
CA VAL A 661 9.10 -1.17 -17.68
C VAL A 661 9.98 -0.51 -16.61
N LYS A 662 11.12 -1.13 -16.28
CA LYS A 662 12.07 -0.57 -15.31
C LYS A 662 12.65 0.76 -15.78
N ALA A 663 13.02 0.87 -17.05
CA ALA A 663 13.53 2.11 -17.63
C ALA A 663 12.46 3.21 -17.71
N LEU A 664 11.22 2.83 -18.01
CA LEU A 664 10.06 3.73 -17.97
C LEU A 664 9.87 4.31 -16.57
N ASN A 665 9.84 3.43 -15.55
CA ASN A 665 9.71 3.84 -14.15
C ASN A 665 10.88 4.72 -13.70
N TRP A 666 12.11 4.39 -14.11
CA TRP A 666 13.31 5.19 -13.83
C TRP A 666 13.22 6.59 -14.44
N ALA A 667 12.84 6.67 -15.72
CA ALA A 667 12.74 7.94 -16.42
C ALA A 667 11.68 8.85 -15.77
N ARG A 668 10.51 8.29 -15.40
CA ARG A 668 9.48 9.03 -14.65
C ARG A 668 9.95 9.45 -13.26
N PHE A 669 10.54 8.53 -12.50
CA PHE A 669 11.01 8.77 -11.13
C PHE A 669 12.02 9.91 -11.07
N PHE A 670 13.00 9.91 -11.99
CA PHE A 670 14.10 10.87 -12.04
C PHE A 670 13.85 12.06 -12.97
N ARG A 671 12.63 12.24 -13.49
CA ARG A 671 12.29 13.35 -14.40
C ARG A 671 12.72 14.74 -13.89
N PRO A 672 12.47 15.12 -12.62
CA PRO A 672 12.95 16.40 -12.09
C PRO A 672 14.48 16.52 -12.09
N GLN A 673 15.19 15.43 -11.77
CA GLN A 673 16.65 15.38 -11.70
C GLN A 673 17.26 15.49 -13.10
N VAL A 674 16.71 14.77 -14.09
CA VAL A 674 17.16 14.84 -15.48
C VAL A 674 16.96 16.25 -16.04
N GLN A 675 15.74 16.80 -15.94
CA GLN A 675 15.46 18.15 -16.45
C GLN A 675 16.25 19.22 -15.70
N GLY A 676 16.38 19.10 -14.38
CA GLY A 676 17.17 19.99 -13.54
C GLY A 676 18.66 19.95 -13.89
N TYR A 677 19.21 18.77 -14.16
CA TYR A 677 20.60 18.61 -14.60
C TYR A 677 20.81 19.25 -15.96
N ILE A 678 19.95 18.99 -16.96
CA ILE A 678 20.04 19.58 -18.30
C ILE A 678 20.01 21.11 -18.23
N HIS A 679 19.07 21.69 -17.46
CA HIS A 679 18.98 23.13 -17.29
C HIS A 679 20.23 23.72 -16.61
N ALA A 680 20.70 23.10 -15.52
CA ALA A 680 21.89 23.56 -14.82
C ALA A 680 23.16 23.42 -15.67
N TYR A 681 23.24 22.37 -16.49
CA TYR A 681 24.34 22.14 -17.43
C TYR A 681 24.38 23.23 -18.48
N ARG A 682 23.23 23.52 -19.13
CA ARG A 682 23.11 24.63 -20.10
C ARG A 682 23.49 25.97 -19.49
N ALA A 683 23.05 26.25 -18.26
CA ALA A 683 23.41 27.48 -17.57
C ALA A 683 24.92 27.61 -17.35
N ALA A 684 25.58 26.52 -16.94
CA ALA A 684 27.02 26.50 -16.68
C ALA A 684 27.87 26.52 -17.97
N THR A 685 27.63 25.58 -18.88
CA THR A 685 28.48 25.31 -20.05
C THR A 685 28.01 26.02 -21.32
N GLY A 686 26.72 26.38 -21.41
CA GLY A 686 26.11 26.96 -22.61
C GLY A 686 25.56 25.92 -23.60
N VAL A 687 25.82 24.63 -23.38
CA VAL A 687 25.38 23.54 -24.26
C VAL A 687 23.97 23.08 -23.87
N ASP A 688 23.07 22.97 -24.85
CA ASP A 688 21.72 22.47 -24.63
C ASP A 688 21.60 20.98 -24.97
N LEU A 689 21.49 20.14 -23.94
CA LEU A 689 21.34 18.70 -24.09
C LEU A 689 19.91 18.28 -24.50
N SER A 690 18.94 19.20 -24.46
CA SER A 690 17.55 18.94 -24.86
C SER A 690 17.27 19.19 -26.35
N ALA A 691 18.29 19.55 -27.13
CA ALA A 691 18.15 19.82 -28.56
C ALA A 691 17.54 18.62 -29.31
N ASP A 692 16.54 18.92 -30.15
CA ASP A 692 15.70 17.92 -30.80
C ASP A 692 16.53 16.92 -31.64
N PRO A 693 16.30 15.59 -31.53
CA PRO A 693 16.96 14.57 -32.35
C PRO A 693 16.80 14.75 -33.86
N THR A 694 15.71 15.39 -34.29
CA THR A 694 15.42 15.61 -35.71
C THR A 694 16.44 16.52 -36.40
N VAL A 695 17.11 17.36 -35.61
CA VAL A 695 18.35 18.01 -36.05
C VAL A 695 19.45 16.96 -35.90
N ASN A 696 20.04 16.53 -37.03
CA ASN A 696 21.22 15.64 -37.11
C ASN A 696 22.49 16.18 -36.38
N ALA A 697 22.32 17.10 -35.43
CA ALA A 697 23.34 17.52 -34.49
C ALA A 697 23.80 16.32 -33.66
N ARG A 698 25.08 15.99 -33.82
CA ARG A 698 25.80 15.05 -32.96
C ARG A 698 25.65 15.50 -31.50
N VAL A 699 25.54 14.54 -30.58
CA VAL A 699 25.57 14.83 -29.14
C VAL A 699 26.90 15.52 -28.83
N ASP A 700 26.85 16.68 -28.20
CA ASP A 700 28.07 17.38 -27.78
C ASP A 700 28.66 16.66 -26.57
N PHE A 701 29.86 16.11 -26.74
CA PHE A 701 30.64 15.44 -25.70
C PHE A 701 31.93 16.21 -25.39
N THR A 702 31.98 17.51 -25.68
CA THR A 702 33.09 18.37 -25.28
C THR A 702 33.19 18.39 -23.75
N LEU A 703 34.42 18.25 -23.22
CA LEU A 703 34.66 18.27 -21.78
C LEU A 703 34.08 19.55 -21.14
N PRO A 704 33.37 19.46 -20.00
CA PRO A 704 32.77 20.63 -19.36
C PRO A 704 33.81 21.68 -18.97
N SER A 705 34.98 21.27 -18.48
CA SER A 705 36.09 22.16 -18.15
C SER A 705 36.55 23.02 -19.32
N VAL A 706 36.64 22.44 -20.53
CA VAL A 706 36.98 23.17 -21.76
C VAL A 706 35.89 24.18 -22.12
N LEU A 707 34.61 23.82 -21.96
CA LEU A 707 33.48 24.73 -22.20
C LEU A 707 33.50 25.90 -21.20
N LEU A 708 33.76 25.61 -19.92
CA LEU A 708 33.87 26.61 -18.86
C LEU A 708 35.07 27.55 -19.09
N GLN A 709 36.22 27.02 -19.52
CA GLN A 709 37.40 27.81 -19.84
C GLN A 709 37.14 28.74 -21.05
N LYS A 710 36.51 28.24 -22.12
CA LYS A 710 36.10 29.05 -23.27
C LYS A 710 35.17 30.18 -22.86
N ARG A 711 34.22 29.89 -21.97
CA ARG A 711 33.28 30.89 -21.45
C ARG A 711 33.98 31.94 -20.60
N LEU A 712 34.85 31.55 -19.68
CA LEU A 712 35.66 32.47 -18.89
C LEU A 712 36.53 33.37 -19.78
N ALA A 713 37.17 32.79 -20.80
CA ALA A 713 37.95 33.56 -21.78
C ALA A 713 37.09 34.56 -22.56
N SER A 714 35.84 34.21 -22.88
CA SER A 714 34.90 35.14 -23.53
C SER A 714 34.45 36.28 -22.60
N GLN A 715 34.28 36.02 -21.30
CA GLN A 715 33.93 37.02 -20.29
C GLN A 715 35.07 38.02 -20.06
N GLN A 716 36.31 37.56 -20.10
CA GLN A 716 37.50 38.38 -19.86
C GLN A 716 37.93 39.21 -21.08
N ARG A 717 37.36 38.97 -22.27
CA ARG A 717 37.61 39.84 -23.43
C ARG A 717 36.96 41.20 -23.17
N PRO A 718 37.72 42.31 -23.21
CA PRO A 718 37.12 43.64 -23.14
C PRO A 718 36.14 43.78 -24.32
N SER A 719 34.96 44.32 -24.02
CA SER A 719 33.93 44.65 -25.02
C SER A 719 34.43 45.73 -25.97
#